data_AF-A0A951F2Z6-F1
#
_entry.id   AF-A0A951F2Z6-F1
#
_cell.length_a   1.000
_cell.length_b   1.000
_cell.length_c   1.000
_cell.angle_alpha   90.00
_cell.angle_beta   90.00
_cell.angle_gamma   90.00
#
_symmetry.space_group_name_H-M   'P 1'
#
loop_
_entity.id
_entity.type
_entity.pdbx_description
1 polymer ?
#
loop_
_entity_poly.entity_id
_entity_poly.type
_entity_poly.pdbx_seq_one_letter_code
_entity_poly.pdbx_strand_id
1 'polypeptide(L)'
;MSRDKWILGLNTSHNGSACLLKGSEIVVAIQEERLLGVKRARLDLSRRSLAIKYCLETAGITSCDLDLVAFSYVERLEDPVNNIYASPDLDLQESGTPILRVSHHLAHAASVYGASGWDDAAILVIDGAGSHRDDLLPNEREVMRNANDGVEETVSLYEASGINIAPLMKQMGKWLDGTEQGMPHFTSIGTMYSAIAVQIFGDPMEAGKVMGLAPYGVPNIPVEEFFQIGDGVLHFTCAVANRFLSNDRYPKLLREYCDLAASVQNALEVAVLWSVNQARGLSGSRNLALAGGVALNSVVNEKIVRTGHFEEVYIIPPAEDSGTALGAAMIGLWHLTKEHSTKRLTRDALGKEYSECEIGGAIEEAAPLVQIAGSSSPLEAVVEHLCNGKSVGWFAGKSELGPRALGQRSILCDPRIAEAKDRLNRSVKYREPFRPFAPAILREFVDEWFEVDGASGESPFMLRVLRFRHEKASIVPAVVHEDGTGRVQTVTREANGKFYDLLTLFYRRTGVPIILNTSFNTQGEPIVESPRDAVWCLLMSGLDCCIIEDTLVEKAPCYKSPLDLIPVRCQGLRVISASNGAKNAAWITHWGEADVEIPFYYEKALDILSKIDGVTDGRGMLEAIRAECGDISELAFTSILGKLRRLGLLSFRKPAFIAGHN
;
A
#
# COMPACT_ATOMS: atom_id res chain seq x y z
N MET A 1 -33.25 -15.25 16.10
CA MET A 1 -32.25 -14.39 15.45
C MET A 1 -31.09 -15.31 15.07
N SER A 2 -30.77 -15.45 13.78
CA SER A 2 -29.57 -16.18 13.38
C SER A 2 -28.36 -15.53 14.07
N ARG A 3 -27.48 -16.33 14.68
CA ARG A 3 -26.19 -15.82 15.19
C ARG A 3 -25.46 -15.17 14.01
N ASP A 4 -24.91 -13.98 14.22
CA ASP A 4 -24.11 -13.30 13.19
C ASP A 4 -22.97 -14.22 12.75
N LYS A 5 -22.80 -14.33 11.43
CA LYS A 5 -21.85 -15.27 10.81
C LYS A 5 -20.44 -14.72 10.82
N TRP A 6 -19.46 -15.55 11.14
CA TRP A 6 -18.04 -15.20 11.04
C TRP A 6 -17.47 -15.67 9.71
N ILE A 7 -16.98 -14.74 8.90
CA ILE A 7 -16.38 -15.04 7.58
C ILE A 7 -14.98 -14.48 7.53
N LEU A 8 -14.00 -15.34 7.26
CA LEU A 8 -12.62 -14.94 7.01
C LEU A 8 -12.36 -14.91 5.50
N GLY A 9 -12.10 -13.73 4.96
CA GLY A 9 -11.63 -13.52 3.59
C GLY A 9 -10.10 -13.44 3.53
N LEU A 10 -9.49 -14.10 2.55
CA LEU A 10 -8.04 -14.16 2.38
C LEU A 10 -7.63 -13.85 0.93
N ASN A 11 -6.42 -13.33 0.77
CA ASN A 11 -5.77 -13.13 -0.52
C ASN A 11 -4.33 -13.62 -0.46
N THR A 12 -3.95 -14.53 -1.38
CA THR A 12 -2.62 -15.16 -1.43
C THR A 12 -1.65 -14.53 -2.44
N SER A 13 -2.07 -13.48 -3.15
CA SER A 13 -1.22 -12.75 -4.10
C SER A 13 -0.05 -12.01 -3.42
N HIS A 14 0.74 -11.29 -4.23
CA HIS A 14 1.87 -10.46 -3.79
C HIS A 14 1.51 -9.30 -2.84
N ASN A 15 0.23 -9.00 -2.60
CA ASN A 15 -0.19 -8.10 -1.53
C ASN A 15 -1.12 -8.85 -0.56
N GLY A 16 -0.55 -9.89 0.06
CA GLY A 16 -1.26 -10.80 0.94
C GLY A 16 -2.02 -10.05 2.03
N SER A 17 -3.25 -10.48 2.30
CA SER A 17 -4.14 -9.80 3.24
C SER A 17 -5.22 -10.73 3.77
N ALA A 18 -5.77 -10.35 4.92
CA ALA A 18 -6.89 -11.00 5.56
C ALA A 18 -7.95 -9.97 5.95
N CYS A 19 -9.22 -10.37 5.89
CA CYS A 19 -10.37 -9.57 6.30
C CYS A 19 -11.36 -10.46 7.05
N LEU A 20 -11.75 -10.06 8.27
CA LEU A 20 -12.72 -10.79 9.08
C LEU A 20 -14.03 -10.01 9.18
N LEU A 21 -15.12 -10.66 8.79
CA LEU A 21 -16.47 -10.15 8.92
C LEU A 21 -17.23 -10.84 10.05
N LYS A 22 -18.11 -10.07 10.70
CA LYS A 22 -19.18 -10.58 11.57
C LYS A 22 -20.51 -10.06 11.04
N GLY A 23 -21.27 -10.92 10.36
CA GLY A 23 -22.38 -10.45 9.54
C GLY A 23 -21.88 -9.46 8.48
N SER A 24 -22.53 -8.30 8.36
CA SER A 24 -22.13 -7.23 7.42
C SER A 24 -21.08 -6.27 7.97
N GLU A 25 -20.63 -6.45 9.21
CA GLU A 25 -19.60 -5.61 9.82
C GLU A 25 -18.19 -6.11 9.47
N ILE A 26 -17.34 -5.21 8.96
CA ILE A 26 -15.90 -5.44 8.86
C ILE A 26 -15.30 -5.24 10.25
N VAL A 27 -14.95 -6.35 10.91
CA VAL A 27 -14.37 -6.32 12.26
C VAL A 27 -12.93 -5.83 12.19
N VAL A 28 -12.16 -6.42 11.28
CA VAL A 28 -10.74 -6.11 11.07
C VAL A 28 -10.28 -6.56 9.68
N ALA A 29 -9.40 -5.79 9.04
CA ALA A 29 -8.71 -6.17 7.82
C ALA A 29 -7.29 -5.60 7.80
N ILE A 30 -6.32 -6.40 7.34
CA ILE A 30 -4.91 -6.02 7.39
C ILE A 30 -4.11 -6.71 6.28
N GLN A 31 -3.04 -6.05 5.83
CA GLN A 31 -2.05 -6.62 4.92
C GLN A 31 -0.94 -7.35 5.67
N GLU A 32 -0.50 -8.50 5.16
CA GLU A 32 0.61 -9.27 5.71
C GLU A 32 1.90 -8.43 5.78
N GLU A 33 2.14 -7.54 4.80
CA GLU A 33 3.31 -6.65 4.79
C GLU A 33 3.39 -5.74 6.02
N ARG A 34 2.25 -5.26 6.53
CA ARG A 34 2.19 -4.35 7.69
C ARG A 34 2.79 -5.02 8.93
N LEU A 35 2.55 -6.32 9.05
CA LEU A 35 2.93 -7.15 10.20
C LEU A 35 4.32 -7.78 10.01
N LEU A 36 4.64 -8.29 8.82
CA LEU A 36 5.95 -8.89 8.56
C LEU A 36 7.06 -7.84 8.42
N GLY A 37 6.74 -6.61 8.04
CA GLY A 37 7.75 -5.60 7.70
C GLY A 37 8.39 -5.80 6.33
N VAL A 38 7.92 -6.79 5.56
CA VAL A 38 8.34 -7.04 4.17
C VAL A 38 7.29 -6.45 3.25
N LYS A 39 7.66 -5.41 2.52
CA LYS A 39 6.78 -4.76 1.55
C LYS A 39 6.34 -5.76 0.47
N ARG A 40 5.04 -5.80 0.16
CA ARG A 40 4.42 -6.77 -0.77
C ARG A 40 4.65 -8.22 -0.35
N ALA A 41 4.57 -8.48 0.95
CA ALA A 41 4.57 -9.86 1.42
C ALA A 41 3.32 -10.59 0.91
N ARG A 42 3.53 -11.81 0.45
CA ARG A 42 2.46 -12.76 0.15
C ARG A 42 1.89 -13.32 1.44
N LEU A 43 0.62 -13.72 1.39
CA LEU A 43 0.04 -14.63 2.37
C LEU A 43 0.18 -16.05 1.79
N ASP A 44 1.10 -16.82 2.36
CA ASP A 44 1.34 -18.21 1.97
C ASP A 44 0.54 -19.14 2.87
N LEU A 45 -0.48 -19.81 2.31
CA LEU A 45 -1.35 -20.69 3.08
C LEU A 45 -0.68 -21.98 3.53
N SER A 46 0.54 -22.30 3.07
CA SER A 46 1.33 -23.42 3.59
C SER A 46 2.16 -23.07 4.83
N ARG A 47 2.11 -21.80 5.27
CA ARG A 47 2.92 -21.24 6.35
C ARG A 47 2.07 -20.42 7.31
N ARG A 48 2.67 -20.00 8.44
CA ARG A 48 2.02 -19.11 9.39
C ARG A 48 1.84 -17.71 8.80
N SER A 49 0.61 -17.21 8.80
CA SER A 49 0.22 -15.85 8.42
C SER A 49 -0.08 -15.01 9.65
N LEU A 50 0.62 -13.87 9.74
CA LEU A 50 0.34 -12.89 10.78
C LEU A 50 -1.00 -12.20 10.56
N ALA A 51 -1.42 -12.00 9.30
CA ALA A 51 -2.70 -11.36 9.02
C ALA A 51 -3.89 -12.21 9.50
N ILE A 52 -3.84 -13.55 9.32
CA ILE A 52 -4.85 -14.47 9.86
C ILE A 52 -4.88 -14.37 11.39
N LYS A 53 -3.73 -14.55 12.03
CA LYS A 53 -3.61 -14.47 13.49
C LYS A 53 -4.11 -13.15 14.04
N TYR A 54 -3.67 -12.03 13.45
CA TYR A 54 -4.09 -10.68 13.83
C TYR A 54 -5.61 -10.51 13.76
N CYS A 55 -6.26 -11.05 12.72
CA CYS A 55 -7.71 -10.98 12.58
C CYS A 55 -8.45 -11.77 13.67
N LEU A 56 -8.04 -13.02 13.91
CA LEU A 56 -8.67 -13.90 14.89
C LEU A 56 -8.47 -13.39 16.34
N GLU A 57 -7.25 -12.98 16.69
CA GLU A 57 -6.92 -12.44 18.01
C GLU A 57 -7.65 -11.12 18.29
N THR A 58 -7.73 -10.22 17.30
CA THR A 58 -8.47 -8.95 17.45
C THR A 58 -9.95 -9.18 17.75
N ALA A 59 -10.55 -10.22 17.17
CA ALA A 59 -11.93 -10.60 17.43
C ALA A 59 -12.12 -11.47 18.68
N GLY A 60 -11.03 -11.98 19.28
CA GLY A 60 -11.08 -12.91 20.40
C GLY A 60 -11.71 -14.27 20.05
N ILE A 61 -11.56 -14.72 18.80
CA ILE A 61 -12.10 -15.99 18.31
C ILE A 61 -10.99 -16.91 17.81
N THR A 62 -11.33 -18.16 17.55
CA THR A 62 -10.43 -19.16 16.95
C THR A 62 -10.90 -19.54 15.55
N SER A 63 -10.09 -20.29 14.80
CA SER A 63 -10.50 -20.83 13.50
C SER A 63 -11.77 -21.72 13.59
N CYS A 64 -12.02 -22.33 14.74
CA CYS A 64 -13.21 -23.17 15.01
C CYS A 64 -14.51 -22.36 15.14
N ASP A 65 -14.43 -21.03 15.32
CA ASP A 65 -15.60 -20.16 15.39
C ASP A 65 -16.05 -19.65 14.02
N LEU A 66 -15.26 -19.88 12.97
CA LEU A 66 -15.55 -19.42 11.61
C LEU A 66 -16.69 -20.23 10.99
N ASP A 67 -17.65 -19.55 10.36
CA ASP A 67 -18.71 -20.19 9.59
C ASP A 67 -18.30 -20.48 8.14
N LEU A 68 -17.30 -19.74 7.62
CA LEU A 68 -16.77 -19.88 6.26
C LEU A 68 -15.39 -19.23 6.15
N VAL A 69 -14.49 -19.86 5.39
CA VAL A 69 -13.28 -19.21 4.88
C VAL A 69 -13.41 -19.02 3.37
N ALA A 70 -13.30 -17.78 2.90
CA ALA A 70 -13.30 -17.45 1.48
C ALA A 70 -11.92 -16.94 1.06
N PHE A 71 -11.38 -17.36 -0.08
CA PHE A 71 -10.08 -16.85 -0.52
C PHE A 71 -9.97 -16.62 -2.02
N SER A 72 -9.20 -15.58 -2.35
CA SER A 72 -8.80 -15.17 -3.70
C SER A 72 -7.34 -15.53 -3.97
N TYR A 73 -7.03 -15.86 -5.21
CA TYR A 73 -5.71 -16.30 -5.65
C TYR A 73 -5.41 -15.85 -7.09
N VAL A 74 -4.13 -15.59 -7.38
CA VAL A 74 -3.64 -15.23 -8.72
C VAL A 74 -2.91 -16.40 -9.37
N GLU A 75 -1.99 -17.03 -8.63
CA GLU A 75 -1.29 -18.24 -9.11
C GLU A 75 -2.23 -19.44 -9.18
N ARG A 76 -1.81 -20.51 -9.87
CA ARG A 76 -2.63 -21.69 -10.06
C ARG A 76 -3.08 -22.30 -8.74
N LEU A 77 -4.30 -22.83 -8.72
CA LEU A 77 -4.88 -23.44 -7.53
C LEU A 77 -4.04 -24.60 -6.98
N GLU A 78 -3.31 -25.33 -7.82
CA GLU A 78 -2.45 -26.44 -7.42
C GLU A 78 -1.13 -26.00 -6.78
N ASP A 79 -0.80 -24.71 -6.83
CA ASP A 79 0.42 -24.20 -6.21
C ASP A 79 0.36 -24.39 -4.68
N PRO A 80 1.43 -24.89 -4.03
CA PRO A 80 1.50 -25.03 -2.57
C PRO A 80 1.08 -23.78 -1.80
N VAL A 81 1.35 -22.58 -2.30
CA VAL A 81 0.99 -21.30 -1.65
C VAL A 81 -0.53 -21.13 -1.48
N ASN A 82 -1.32 -21.81 -2.32
CA ASN A 82 -2.78 -21.77 -2.32
C ASN A 82 -3.43 -22.97 -1.60
N ASN A 83 -2.62 -23.89 -1.05
CA ASN A 83 -3.13 -25.05 -0.34
C ASN A 83 -3.64 -24.68 1.06
N ILE A 84 -4.88 -24.21 1.13
CA ILE A 84 -5.53 -23.81 2.37
C ILE A 84 -5.59 -24.91 3.43
N TYR A 85 -5.63 -26.19 3.04
CA TYR A 85 -5.64 -27.32 3.99
C TYR A 85 -4.29 -27.55 4.66
N ALA A 86 -3.21 -26.94 4.15
CA ALA A 86 -1.89 -26.97 4.77
C ALA A 86 -1.68 -25.80 5.75
N SER A 87 -2.69 -24.93 5.94
CA SER A 87 -2.54 -23.76 6.80
C SER A 87 -2.37 -24.15 8.27
N PRO A 88 -1.27 -23.74 8.92
CA PRO A 88 -1.04 -23.99 10.34
C PRO A 88 -1.85 -23.06 11.26
N ASP A 89 -2.59 -22.11 10.70
CA ASP A 89 -3.40 -21.15 11.44
C ASP A 89 -4.90 -21.43 11.34
N LEU A 90 -5.29 -22.40 10.50
CA LEU A 90 -6.69 -22.76 10.25
C LEU A 90 -6.88 -24.27 10.42
N ASP A 91 -7.53 -24.67 11.52
CA ASP A 91 -7.86 -26.07 11.81
C ASP A 91 -9.06 -26.55 10.99
N LEU A 92 -9.01 -26.42 9.65
CA LEU A 92 -10.15 -26.64 8.75
C LEU A 92 -10.60 -28.11 8.70
N GLN A 93 -9.65 -29.05 8.82
CA GLN A 93 -9.95 -30.48 8.81
C GLN A 93 -10.71 -30.92 10.06
N GLU A 94 -10.36 -30.36 11.22
CA GLU A 94 -10.98 -30.70 12.50
C GLU A 94 -12.30 -29.92 12.70
N SER A 95 -12.32 -28.64 12.35
CA SER A 95 -13.51 -27.79 12.49
C SER A 95 -14.61 -28.08 11.46
N GLY A 96 -14.27 -28.65 10.29
CA GLY A 96 -15.21 -28.84 9.20
C GLY A 96 -15.69 -27.54 8.56
N THR A 97 -14.96 -26.43 8.79
CA THR A 97 -15.31 -25.10 8.26
C THR A 97 -15.34 -25.12 6.74
N PRO A 98 -16.46 -24.74 6.09
CA PRO A 98 -16.55 -24.67 4.64
C PRO A 98 -15.54 -23.69 4.04
N ILE A 99 -15.13 -23.97 2.80
CA ILE A 99 -14.19 -23.13 2.05
C ILE A 99 -14.84 -22.68 0.75
N LEU A 100 -14.74 -21.38 0.45
CA LEU A 100 -15.18 -20.80 -0.80
C LEU A 100 -13.99 -20.22 -1.57
N ARG A 101 -13.81 -20.69 -2.80
CA ARG A 101 -12.79 -20.17 -3.72
C ARG A 101 -13.41 -19.10 -4.59
N VAL A 102 -12.68 -18.01 -4.78
CA VAL A 102 -13.14 -16.84 -5.53
C VAL A 102 -12.08 -16.48 -6.57
N SER A 103 -12.49 -16.30 -7.83
CA SER A 103 -11.60 -15.80 -8.88
C SER A 103 -11.14 -14.37 -8.58
N HIS A 104 -9.91 -14.04 -8.98
CA HIS A 104 -9.23 -12.80 -8.57
C HIS A 104 -10.00 -11.55 -8.95
N HIS A 105 -10.44 -11.45 -10.22
CA HIS A 105 -11.20 -10.29 -10.66
C HIS A 105 -12.62 -10.24 -10.08
N LEU A 106 -13.21 -11.38 -9.73
CA LEU A 106 -14.50 -11.40 -9.04
C LEU A 106 -14.36 -10.91 -7.60
N ALA A 107 -13.26 -11.27 -6.91
CA ALA A 107 -12.94 -10.73 -5.59
C ALA A 107 -12.68 -9.22 -5.64
N HIS A 108 -11.95 -8.73 -6.65
CA HIS A 108 -11.82 -7.29 -6.89
C HIS A 108 -13.17 -6.61 -7.12
N ALA A 109 -14.04 -7.21 -7.95
CA ALA A 109 -15.34 -6.65 -8.25
C ALA A 109 -16.24 -6.58 -6.99
N ALA A 110 -16.25 -7.65 -6.20
CA ALA A 110 -17.02 -7.70 -4.97
C ALA A 110 -16.52 -6.72 -3.91
N SER A 111 -15.20 -6.51 -3.79
CA SER A 111 -14.65 -5.59 -2.80
C SER A 111 -15.15 -4.17 -3.04
N VAL A 112 -15.04 -3.67 -4.28
CA VAL A 112 -15.45 -2.31 -4.61
C VAL A 112 -16.97 -2.14 -4.59
N TYR A 113 -17.73 -3.11 -5.09
CA TYR A 113 -19.19 -3.04 -5.09
C TYR A 113 -19.76 -3.14 -3.67
N GLY A 114 -19.31 -4.12 -2.88
CA GLY A 114 -19.75 -4.27 -1.49
C GLY A 114 -19.33 -3.10 -0.60
N ALA A 115 -18.25 -2.39 -0.92
CA ALA A 115 -17.82 -1.19 -0.22
C ALA A 115 -18.48 0.10 -0.73
N SER A 116 -19.11 0.10 -1.90
CA SER A 116 -19.68 1.31 -2.52
C SER A 116 -20.96 1.81 -1.84
N GLY A 117 -21.69 0.90 -1.17
CA GLY A 117 -23.00 1.19 -0.59
C GLY A 117 -24.13 1.37 -1.62
N TRP A 118 -23.92 0.96 -2.87
CA TRP A 118 -24.95 0.97 -3.91
C TRP A 118 -25.71 -0.35 -4.00
N ASP A 119 -26.94 -0.29 -4.54
CA ASP A 119 -27.78 -1.46 -4.86
C ASP A 119 -27.48 -2.05 -6.26
N ASP A 120 -26.87 -1.24 -7.13
CA ASP A 120 -26.41 -1.63 -8.47
C ASP A 120 -25.16 -0.83 -8.89
N ALA A 121 -24.31 -1.45 -9.70
CA ALA A 121 -23.13 -0.80 -10.26
C ALA A 121 -22.64 -1.47 -11.55
N ALA A 122 -22.14 -0.66 -12.49
CA ALA A 122 -21.17 -1.14 -13.46
C ALA A 122 -19.82 -1.29 -12.74
N ILE A 123 -19.12 -2.40 -12.94
CA ILE A 123 -17.83 -2.64 -12.31
C ILE A 123 -16.77 -2.80 -13.38
N LEU A 124 -15.66 -2.09 -13.23
CA LEU A 124 -14.49 -2.21 -14.08
C LEU A 124 -13.28 -2.59 -13.22
N VAL A 125 -12.73 -3.77 -13.49
CA VAL A 125 -11.49 -4.26 -12.88
C VAL A 125 -10.39 -4.20 -13.94
N ILE A 126 -9.32 -3.45 -13.68
CA ILE A 126 -8.14 -3.38 -14.56
C ILE A 126 -6.90 -3.73 -13.74
N ASP A 127 -6.27 -4.84 -14.10
CA ASP A 127 -5.13 -5.38 -13.37
C ASP A 127 -3.94 -5.70 -14.29
N GLY A 128 -2.81 -6.04 -13.69
CA GLY A 128 -1.67 -6.59 -14.42
C GLY A 128 -1.97 -7.99 -14.94
N ALA A 129 -2.40 -8.88 -14.03
CA ALA A 129 -2.87 -10.24 -14.27
C ALA A 129 -3.76 -10.70 -13.10
N GLY A 130 -4.80 -11.48 -13.39
CA GLY A 130 -5.70 -12.10 -12.43
C GLY A 130 -5.71 -13.62 -12.52
N SER A 131 -6.88 -14.26 -12.41
CA SER A 131 -6.94 -15.71 -12.43
C SER A 131 -6.60 -16.28 -13.81
N HIS A 132 -6.00 -17.47 -13.83
CA HIS A 132 -5.78 -18.19 -15.07
C HIS A 132 -7.12 -18.58 -15.72
N ARG A 133 -7.17 -18.63 -17.05
CA ARG A 133 -8.38 -19.01 -17.81
C ARG A 133 -9.07 -20.28 -17.29
N ASP A 134 -8.28 -21.27 -16.87
CA ASP A 134 -8.78 -22.57 -16.43
C ASP A 134 -9.46 -22.52 -15.06
N ASP A 135 -9.13 -21.52 -14.25
CA ASP A 135 -9.68 -21.28 -12.91
C ASP A 135 -10.98 -20.46 -12.93
N LEU A 136 -11.38 -19.95 -14.10
CA LEU A 136 -12.58 -19.13 -14.25
C LEU A 136 -13.88 -19.96 -14.22
N LEU A 137 -14.92 -19.36 -13.64
CA LEU A 137 -16.26 -19.95 -13.64
C LEU A 137 -16.80 -20.10 -15.07
N PRO A 138 -17.72 -21.06 -15.34
CA PRO A 138 -18.28 -21.24 -16.68
C PRO A 138 -18.86 -19.97 -17.32
N ASN A 139 -19.65 -19.19 -16.57
CA ASN A 139 -20.22 -17.92 -17.04
C ASN A 139 -19.14 -16.85 -17.29
N GLU A 140 -18.05 -16.85 -16.53
CA GLU A 140 -16.91 -15.96 -16.78
C GLU A 140 -16.20 -16.33 -18.09
N ARG A 141 -16.08 -17.63 -18.40
CA ARG A 141 -15.46 -18.12 -19.64
C ARG A 141 -16.26 -17.77 -20.89
N GLU A 142 -17.58 -17.68 -20.80
CA GLU A 142 -18.47 -17.34 -21.93
C GLU A 142 -18.26 -15.91 -22.47
N VAL A 143 -17.81 -14.99 -21.61
CA VAL A 143 -17.61 -13.57 -21.98
C VAL A 143 -16.15 -13.21 -22.24
N MET A 144 -15.26 -14.20 -22.29
CA MET A 144 -13.84 -13.99 -22.58
C MET A 144 -13.62 -13.47 -24.00
N ARG A 145 -12.55 -12.70 -24.14
CA ARG A 145 -11.95 -12.23 -25.38
C ARG A 145 -10.46 -12.54 -25.31
N ASN A 146 -9.86 -12.90 -26.46
CA ASN A 146 -8.46 -13.38 -26.54
C ASN A 146 -8.19 -14.66 -25.72
N ALA A 147 -9.06 -15.67 -25.85
CA ALA A 147 -9.05 -16.91 -25.07
C ALA A 147 -7.97 -17.94 -25.49
N ASN A 148 -6.74 -17.49 -25.76
CA ASN A 148 -5.61 -18.37 -26.03
C ASN A 148 -5.27 -19.23 -24.80
N ASP A 149 -4.44 -20.26 -24.96
CA ASP A 149 -3.96 -21.04 -23.82
C ASP A 149 -2.87 -20.28 -23.04
N GLY A 150 -2.83 -20.49 -21.72
CA GLY A 150 -1.83 -19.87 -20.84
C GLY A 150 -2.03 -18.36 -20.65
N VAL A 151 -3.29 -17.91 -20.62
CA VAL A 151 -3.66 -16.50 -20.43
C VAL A 151 -4.37 -16.28 -19.10
N GLU A 152 -4.23 -15.07 -18.58
CA GLU A 152 -4.75 -14.59 -17.32
C GLU A 152 -5.70 -13.41 -17.56
N GLU A 153 -6.59 -13.16 -16.61
CA GLU A 153 -7.48 -12.00 -16.66
C GLU A 153 -6.68 -10.70 -16.62
N THR A 154 -7.07 -9.70 -17.40
CA THR A 154 -6.37 -8.39 -17.40
C THR A 154 -7.34 -7.22 -17.30
N VAL A 155 -8.50 -7.33 -17.95
CA VAL A 155 -9.62 -6.40 -17.79
C VAL A 155 -10.89 -7.22 -17.61
N SER A 156 -11.71 -6.87 -16.64
CA SER A 156 -13.05 -7.46 -16.47
C SER A 156 -14.10 -6.39 -16.26
N LEU A 157 -15.20 -6.54 -16.96
CA LEU A 157 -16.41 -5.76 -16.80
C LEU A 157 -17.48 -6.64 -16.19
N TYR A 158 -18.16 -6.11 -15.17
CA TYR A 158 -19.31 -6.75 -14.56
C TYR A 158 -20.47 -5.76 -14.43
N GLU A 159 -21.66 -6.30 -14.30
CA GLU A 159 -22.82 -5.60 -13.75
C GLU A 159 -23.21 -6.26 -12.45
N ALA A 160 -23.40 -5.47 -11.41
CA ALA A 160 -23.83 -5.95 -10.11
C ALA A 160 -25.19 -5.40 -9.73
N SER A 161 -26.01 -6.25 -9.09
CA SER A 161 -27.27 -5.87 -8.48
C SER A 161 -27.65 -6.82 -7.34
N GLY A 162 -27.93 -6.25 -6.16
CA GLY A 162 -28.11 -7.03 -4.94
C GLY A 162 -26.87 -7.86 -4.63
N ILE A 163 -26.99 -9.19 -4.56
CA ILE A 163 -25.87 -10.12 -4.32
C ILE A 163 -25.26 -10.71 -5.61
N ASN A 164 -25.80 -10.34 -6.78
CA ASN A 164 -25.39 -10.92 -8.05
C ASN A 164 -24.34 -10.03 -8.70
N ILE A 165 -23.22 -10.62 -9.13
CA ILE A 165 -22.20 -9.98 -9.97
C ILE A 165 -22.11 -10.80 -11.26
N ALA A 166 -22.62 -10.23 -12.35
CA ALA A 166 -22.67 -10.88 -13.66
C ALA A 166 -21.50 -10.39 -14.54
N PRO A 167 -20.66 -11.28 -15.08
CA PRO A 167 -19.58 -10.88 -15.98
C PRO A 167 -20.15 -10.47 -17.34
N LEU A 168 -19.73 -9.31 -17.85
CA LEU A 168 -20.15 -8.76 -19.14
C LEU A 168 -19.08 -8.94 -20.21
N MET A 169 -17.80 -8.80 -19.83
CA MET A 169 -16.66 -8.94 -20.71
C MET A 169 -15.41 -9.26 -19.91
N LYS A 170 -14.55 -10.13 -20.44
CA LYS A 170 -13.21 -10.37 -19.89
C LYS A 170 -12.17 -10.33 -21.00
N GLN A 171 -11.21 -9.42 -20.91
CA GLN A 171 -10.05 -9.44 -21.77
C GLN A 171 -8.92 -10.21 -21.08
N MET A 172 -8.36 -11.17 -21.81
CA MET A 172 -7.26 -12.01 -21.35
C MET A 172 -5.93 -11.53 -21.94
N GLY A 173 -4.84 -11.79 -21.21
CA GLY A 173 -3.47 -11.50 -21.63
C GLY A 173 -2.47 -12.40 -20.91
N LYS A 174 -1.20 -12.04 -20.96
CA LYS A 174 -0.09 -12.70 -20.27
C LYS A 174 0.69 -11.70 -19.44
N TRP A 175 1.33 -12.19 -18.39
CA TRP A 175 2.35 -11.41 -17.71
C TRP A 175 3.50 -11.00 -18.65
N LEU A 176 4.40 -10.16 -18.15
CA LEU A 176 5.59 -9.71 -18.86
C LEU A 176 6.39 -10.90 -19.40
N ASP A 177 6.81 -10.78 -20.66
CA ASP A 177 7.67 -11.75 -21.37
C ASP A 177 8.79 -10.98 -22.08
N GLY A 178 9.98 -11.55 -22.23
CA GLY A 178 11.13 -10.87 -22.85
C GLY A 178 12.36 -10.68 -21.97
N THR A 179 13.39 -10.07 -22.55
CA THR A 179 14.82 -10.44 -22.47
C THR A 179 15.59 -9.99 -21.22
N GLU A 180 16.73 -10.65 -20.94
CA GLU A 180 17.76 -10.24 -19.95
C GLU A 180 18.29 -8.79 -20.16
N GLN A 181 17.96 -8.17 -21.30
CA GLN A 181 18.37 -6.84 -21.72
C GLN A 181 17.19 -6.05 -22.31
N GLY A 182 17.03 -4.78 -21.90
CA GLY A 182 16.02 -3.86 -22.43
C GLY A 182 14.65 -3.95 -21.75
N MET A 183 13.64 -3.35 -22.39
CA MET A 183 12.26 -3.31 -21.90
C MET A 183 11.54 -4.64 -22.18
N PRO A 184 10.86 -5.24 -21.19
CA PRO A 184 10.01 -6.42 -21.42
C PRO A 184 8.82 -6.11 -22.33
N HIS A 185 8.31 -7.14 -23.01
CA HIS A 185 7.03 -7.07 -23.69
C HIS A 185 5.87 -7.11 -22.69
N PHE A 186 4.76 -6.47 -23.07
CA PHE A 186 3.55 -6.37 -22.27
C PHE A 186 2.32 -6.71 -23.09
N THR A 187 1.26 -7.16 -22.42
CA THR A 187 0.01 -7.56 -23.09
C THR A 187 -1.26 -7.11 -22.35
N SER A 188 -1.11 -6.24 -21.35
CA SER A 188 -2.20 -5.65 -20.58
C SER A 188 -1.90 -4.18 -20.23
N ILE A 189 -2.93 -3.43 -19.83
CA ILE A 189 -2.77 -2.04 -19.39
C ILE A 189 -1.83 -1.98 -18.17
N GLY A 190 -1.98 -2.90 -17.22
CA GLY A 190 -1.12 -3.00 -16.05
C GLY A 190 0.32 -3.38 -16.41
N THR A 191 0.50 -4.43 -17.21
CA THR A 191 1.86 -4.88 -17.61
C THR A 191 2.57 -3.85 -18.49
N MET A 192 1.84 -3.07 -19.30
CA MET A 192 2.42 -1.94 -20.03
C MET A 192 3.12 -0.98 -19.09
N TYR A 193 2.44 -0.56 -18.02
CA TYR A 193 3.03 0.34 -17.02
C TYR A 193 4.20 -0.33 -16.26
N SER A 194 4.07 -1.60 -15.92
CA SER A 194 5.13 -2.39 -15.25
C SER A 194 6.38 -2.58 -16.13
N ALA A 195 6.23 -2.79 -17.43
CA ALA A 195 7.36 -2.92 -18.36
C ALA A 195 8.19 -1.63 -18.42
N ILE A 196 7.53 -0.47 -18.44
CA ILE A 196 8.20 0.82 -18.36
C ILE A 196 8.86 1.00 -16.98
N ALA A 197 8.25 0.53 -15.89
CA ALA A 197 8.88 0.54 -14.57
C ALA A 197 10.17 -0.31 -14.53
N VAL A 198 10.18 -1.47 -15.19
CA VAL A 198 11.41 -2.27 -15.38
C VAL A 198 12.45 -1.49 -16.18
N GLN A 199 12.06 -0.86 -17.29
CA GLN A 199 13.00 -0.10 -18.12
C GLN A 199 13.65 1.06 -17.37
N ILE A 200 12.86 1.84 -16.63
CA ILE A 200 13.32 3.06 -15.96
C ILE A 200 14.01 2.72 -14.63
N PHE A 201 13.45 1.82 -13.83
CA PHE A 201 13.87 1.60 -12.43
C PHE A 201 14.40 0.18 -12.15
N GLY A 202 14.27 -0.75 -13.09
CA GLY A 202 14.72 -2.14 -12.92
C GLY A 202 13.78 -3.02 -12.10
N ASP A 203 12.58 -2.53 -11.74
CA ASP A 203 11.61 -3.26 -10.91
C ASP A 203 10.20 -3.05 -11.49
N PRO A 204 9.46 -4.12 -11.88
CA PRO A 204 8.11 -4.00 -12.43
C PRO A 204 7.12 -3.41 -11.41
N MET A 205 7.45 -3.48 -10.13
CA MET A 205 6.60 -3.00 -9.07
C MET A 205 6.78 -1.51 -8.77
N GLU A 206 7.59 -0.78 -9.53
CA GLU A 206 7.79 0.67 -9.36
C GLU A 206 6.89 1.51 -10.28
N ALA A 207 5.75 0.96 -10.72
CA ALA A 207 4.71 1.66 -11.49
C ALA A 207 4.33 3.03 -10.87
N GLY A 208 4.19 3.12 -9.55
CA GLY A 208 3.90 4.40 -8.88
C GLY A 208 4.98 5.48 -9.07
N LYS A 209 6.25 5.11 -9.31
CA LYS A 209 7.31 6.06 -9.66
C LYS A 209 7.18 6.54 -11.10
N VAL A 210 6.78 5.67 -12.03
CA VAL A 210 6.50 6.06 -13.42
C VAL A 210 5.42 7.14 -13.46
N MET A 211 4.33 6.94 -12.70
CA MET A 211 3.27 7.95 -12.56
C MET A 211 3.78 9.27 -11.97
N GLY A 212 4.68 9.21 -10.97
CA GLY A 212 5.29 10.40 -10.38
C GLY A 212 6.32 11.11 -11.29
N LEU A 213 6.90 10.40 -12.24
CA LEU A 213 7.88 10.94 -13.19
C LEU A 213 7.20 11.55 -14.44
N ALA A 214 6.02 11.06 -14.81
CA ALA A 214 5.29 11.50 -16.00
C ALA A 214 5.12 13.03 -16.14
N PRO A 215 4.83 13.81 -15.08
CA PRO A 215 4.70 15.27 -15.19
C PRO A 215 5.97 16.02 -15.65
N TYR A 216 7.15 15.39 -15.58
CA TYR A 216 8.42 16.00 -15.98
C TYR A 216 8.77 15.77 -17.46
N GLY A 217 7.94 15.01 -18.18
CA GLY A 217 8.15 14.65 -19.58
C GLY A 217 7.12 15.26 -20.53
N VAL A 218 7.31 14.95 -21.81
CA VAL A 218 6.36 15.26 -22.89
C VAL A 218 5.93 13.94 -23.54
N PRO A 219 4.61 13.67 -23.69
CA PRO A 219 4.13 12.45 -24.32
C PRO A 219 4.38 12.48 -25.84
N ASN A 220 5.55 12.01 -26.27
CA ASN A 220 6.00 12.08 -27.66
C ASN A 220 5.96 10.72 -28.41
N ILE A 221 5.63 9.62 -27.72
CA ILE A 221 5.40 8.32 -28.35
C ILE A 221 3.89 8.19 -28.67
N PRO A 222 3.51 7.94 -29.95
CA PRO A 222 2.13 7.70 -30.34
C PRO A 222 1.48 6.55 -29.57
N VAL A 223 0.18 6.69 -29.28
CA VAL A 223 -0.59 5.69 -28.51
C VAL A 223 -0.66 4.35 -29.28
N GLU A 224 -0.71 4.42 -30.61
CA GLU A 224 -0.80 3.27 -31.51
C GLU A 224 0.44 2.36 -31.46
N GLU A 225 1.57 2.87 -30.95
CA GLU A 225 2.76 2.06 -30.70
C GLU A 225 2.65 1.24 -29.40
N PHE A 226 1.79 1.65 -28.47
CA PHE A 226 1.52 0.86 -27.27
C PHE A 226 0.45 -0.20 -27.54
N PHE A 227 -0.66 0.19 -28.16
CA PHE A 227 -1.76 -0.72 -28.49
C PHE A 227 -2.63 -0.19 -29.63
N GLN A 228 -3.40 -1.09 -30.24
CA GLN A 228 -4.45 -0.78 -31.20
C GLN A 228 -5.80 -1.26 -30.66
N ILE A 229 -6.87 -0.51 -30.95
CA ILE A 229 -8.24 -0.91 -30.60
C ILE A 229 -8.84 -1.63 -31.82
N GLY A 230 -9.31 -2.86 -31.63
CA GLY A 230 -9.90 -3.69 -32.68
C GLY A 230 -10.78 -4.78 -32.07
N ASP A 231 -11.83 -5.20 -32.79
CA ASP A 231 -12.70 -6.33 -32.40
C ASP A 231 -13.26 -6.26 -30.96
N GLY A 232 -13.44 -5.05 -30.43
CA GLY A 232 -13.93 -4.82 -29.07
C GLY A 232 -12.89 -5.13 -27.97
N VAL A 233 -11.60 -5.15 -28.28
CA VAL A 233 -10.49 -5.35 -27.34
C VAL A 233 -9.28 -4.46 -27.63
N LEU A 234 -8.34 -4.42 -26.68
CA LEU A 234 -7.03 -3.79 -26.85
C LEU A 234 -5.98 -4.81 -27.33
N HIS A 235 -5.33 -4.54 -28.46
CA HIS A 235 -4.22 -5.33 -28.99
C HIS A 235 -2.89 -4.62 -28.72
N PHE A 236 -2.11 -5.11 -27.76
CA PHE A 236 -0.82 -4.52 -27.41
C PHE A 236 0.26 -4.85 -28.44
N THR A 237 1.17 -3.89 -28.69
CA THR A 237 2.25 -4.05 -29.66
C THR A 237 3.63 -4.11 -28.98
N CYS A 238 4.65 -4.60 -29.70
CA CYS A 238 6.03 -4.58 -29.24
C CYS A 238 6.83 -3.34 -29.70
N ALA A 239 6.20 -2.38 -30.39
CA ALA A 239 6.90 -1.25 -31.01
C ALA A 239 7.67 -0.40 -29.98
N VAL A 240 7.05 -0.10 -28.83
CA VAL A 240 7.72 0.65 -27.77
C VAL A 240 8.87 -0.13 -27.16
N ALA A 241 8.66 -1.41 -26.80
CA ALA A 241 9.72 -2.24 -26.23
C ALA A 241 10.95 -2.31 -27.15
N ASN A 242 10.75 -2.41 -28.47
CA ASN A 242 11.81 -2.44 -29.47
C ASN A 242 12.61 -1.11 -29.58
N ARG A 243 12.11 0.01 -29.05
CA ARG A 243 12.86 1.27 -28.95
C ARG A 243 13.85 1.28 -27.79
N PHE A 244 13.57 0.53 -26.72
CA PHE A 244 14.27 0.61 -25.44
C PHE A 244 15.05 -0.68 -25.16
N LEU A 245 16.22 -0.81 -25.79
CA LEU A 245 17.09 -1.98 -25.66
C LEU A 245 18.22 -1.81 -24.61
N SER A 246 18.31 -0.64 -23.98
CA SER A 246 19.34 -0.33 -22.98
C SER A 246 18.99 -0.86 -21.59
N ASN A 247 20.00 -1.28 -20.84
CA ASN A 247 19.89 -1.60 -19.42
C ASN A 247 20.21 -0.41 -18.50
N ASP A 248 20.49 0.77 -19.05
CA ASP A 248 20.64 1.98 -18.25
C ASP A 248 19.34 2.29 -17.49
N ARG A 249 19.47 2.70 -16.23
CA ARG A 249 18.34 3.03 -15.36
C ARG A 249 18.41 4.49 -14.93
N TYR A 250 17.29 5.03 -14.47
CA TYR A 250 17.23 6.33 -13.84
C TYR A 250 18.36 6.47 -12.79
N PRO A 251 19.07 7.61 -12.74
CA PRO A 251 18.81 8.86 -13.46
C PRO A 251 19.51 8.98 -14.83
N LYS A 252 20.13 7.91 -15.37
CA LYS A 252 20.66 7.95 -16.74
C LYS A 252 19.50 8.10 -17.73
N LEU A 253 19.78 8.74 -18.87
CA LEU A 253 18.77 9.03 -19.92
C LEU A 253 17.54 9.77 -19.38
N LEU A 254 17.73 10.64 -18.37
CA LEU A 254 16.64 11.28 -17.63
C LEU A 254 15.55 11.85 -18.53
N ARG A 255 15.92 12.62 -19.56
CA ARG A 255 14.93 13.25 -20.45
C ARG A 255 14.10 12.22 -21.21
N GLU A 256 14.75 11.21 -21.75
CA GLU A 256 14.11 10.12 -22.48
C GLU A 256 13.15 9.33 -21.57
N TYR A 257 13.54 9.09 -20.31
CA TYR A 257 12.70 8.40 -19.34
C TYR A 257 11.55 9.23 -18.80
N CYS A 258 11.71 10.55 -18.68
CA CYS A 258 10.59 11.44 -18.43
C CYS A 258 9.59 11.40 -19.59
N ASP A 259 10.06 11.51 -20.84
CA ASP A 259 9.20 11.48 -22.04
C ASP A 259 8.51 10.11 -22.22
N LEU A 260 9.20 9.00 -21.91
CA LEU A 260 8.62 7.65 -21.86
C LEU A 260 7.54 7.54 -20.78
N ALA A 261 7.79 8.03 -19.57
CA ALA A 261 6.82 8.03 -18.48
C ALA A 261 5.57 8.86 -18.81
N ALA A 262 5.74 10.03 -19.43
CA ALA A 262 4.65 10.86 -19.91
C ALA A 262 3.85 10.15 -21.02
N SER A 263 4.54 9.50 -21.96
CA SER A 263 3.90 8.81 -23.08
C SER A 263 3.09 7.60 -22.64
N VAL A 264 3.60 6.76 -21.74
CA VAL A 264 2.83 5.62 -21.21
C VAL A 264 1.66 6.07 -20.35
N GLN A 265 1.80 7.17 -19.61
CA GLN A 265 0.67 7.77 -18.88
C GLN A 265 -0.45 8.19 -19.83
N ASN A 266 -0.11 8.85 -20.94
CA ASN A 266 -1.09 9.21 -21.98
C ASN A 266 -1.75 7.97 -22.63
N ALA A 267 -0.95 6.94 -22.95
CA ALA A 267 -1.48 5.69 -23.51
C ALA A 267 -2.43 4.97 -22.53
N LEU A 268 -2.06 4.90 -21.24
CA LEU A 268 -2.89 4.32 -20.19
C LEU A 268 -4.23 5.05 -20.07
N GLU A 269 -4.22 6.38 -20.11
CA GLU A 269 -5.44 7.18 -20.04
C GLU A 269 -6.39 6.88 -21.20
N VAL A 270 -5.87 6.77 -22.43
CA VAL A 270 -6.68 6.39 -23.59
C VAL A 270 -7.27 4.99 -23.44
N ALA A 271 -6.46 4.01 -23.02
CA ALA A 271 -6.91 2.62 -22.83
C ALA A 271 -8.00 2.49 -21.75
N VAL A 272 -7.80 3.15 -20.61
CA VAL A 272 -8.75 3.10 -19.49
C VAL A 272 -10.05 3.83 -19.84
N LEU A 273 -9.99 5.01 -20.45
CA LEU A 273 -11.21 5.73 -20.88
C LEU A 273 -11.99 4.93 -21.94
N TRP A 274 -11.31 4.23 -22.84
CA TRP A 274 -11.95 3.30 -23.75
C TRP A 274 -12.67 2.16 -22.99
N SER A 275 -12.02 1.55 -21.99
CA SER A 275 -12.64 0.51 -21.14
C SER A 275 -13.84 1.03 -20.34
N VAL A 276 -13.79 2.26 -19.84
CA VAL A 276 -14.93 2.93 -19.18
C VAL A 276 -16.09 3.13 -20.16
N ASN A 277 -15.82 3.47 -21.42
CA ASN A 277 -16.85 3.55 -22.45
C ASN A 277 -17.48 2.20 -22.76
N GLN A 278 -16.69 1.11 -22.76
CA GLN A 278 -17.23 -0.25 -22.87
C GLN A 278 -18.13 -0.58 -21.67
N ALA A 279 -17.71 -0.27 -20.44
CA ALA A 279 -18.53 -0.45 -19.24
C ALA A 279 -19.88 0.27 -19.37
N ARG A 280 -19.86 1.52 -19.82
CA ARG A 280 -21.08 2.33 -20.02
C ARG A 280 -21.99 1.80 -21.12
N GLY A 281 -21.42 1.21 -22.17
CA GLY A 281 -22.19 0.62 -23.27
C GLY A 281 -22.79 -0.74 -22.96
N LEU A 282 -22.17 -1.49 -22.04
CA LEU A 282 -22.58 -2.86 -21.69
C LEU A 282 -23.45 -2.95 -20.43
N SER A 283 -23.34 -2.00 -19.49
CA SER A 283 -24.15 -1.97 -18.27
C SER A 283 -25.23 -0.89 -18.31
N GLY A 284 -26.38 -1.18 -17.69
CA GLY A 284 -27.46 -0.22 -17.49
C GLY A 284 -27.25 0.72 -16.30
N SER A 285 -26.27 0.45 -15.44
CA SER A 285 -26.07 1.22 -14.21
C SER A 285 -25.55 2.64 -14.47
N ARG A 286 -25.91 3.56 -13.58
CA ARG A 286 -25.42 4.95 -13.58
C ARG A 286 -24.19 5.15 -12.71
N ASN A 287 -23.82 4.13 -11.94
CA ASN A 287 -22.70 4.14 -11.01
C ASN A 287 -21.56 3.30 -11.58
N LEU A 288 -20.31 3.77 -11.40
CA LEU A 288 -19.11 3.01 -11.75
C LEU A 288 -18.29 2.68 -10.51
N ALA A 289 -18.07 1.40 -10.29
CA ALA A 289 -17.17 0.85 -9.29
C ALA A 289 -15.84 0.45 -9.96
N LEU A 290 -14.71 0.97 -9.47
CA LEU A 290 -13.39 0.75 -10.06
C LEU A 290 -12.43 0.05 -9.08
N ALA A 291 -11.81 -1.05 -9.53
CA ALA A 291 -10.81 -1.83 -8.79
C ALA A 291 -9.71 -2.40 -9.71
N GLY A 292 -8.78 -3.17 -9.13
CA GLY A 292 -7.58 -3.68 -9.79
C GLY A 292 -6.40 -2.70 -9.66
N GLY A 293 -5.17 -3.21 -9.75
CA GLY A 293 -3.97 -2.42 -9.46
C GLY A 293 -3.84 -1.12 -10.27
N VAL A 294 -4.39 -1.07 -11.49
CA VAL A 294 -4.38 0.14 -12.33
C VAL A 294 -5.28 1.24 -11.77
N ALA A 295 -6.33 0.91 -11.01
CA ALA A 295 -7.22 1.86 -10.37
C ALA A 295 -6.55 2.67 -9.24
N LEU A 296 -5.30 2.36 -8.87
CA LEU A 296 -4.46 3.24 -8.03
C LEU A 296 -3.89 4.45 -8.78
N ASN A 297 -4.03 4.51 -10.11
CA ASN A 297 -3.57 5.63 -10.92
C ASN A 297 -4.52 6.83 -10.75
N SER A 298 -4.18 7.71 -9.80
CA SER A 298 -5.00 8.85 -9.43
C SER A 298 -5.17 9.88 -10.56
N VAL A 299 -4.29 9.87 -11.56
CA VAL A 299 -4.34 10.77 -12.71
C VAL A 299 -5.49 10.37 -13.64
N VAL A 300 -5.55 9.09 -14.02
CA VAL A 300 -6.65 8.62 -14.89
C VAL A 300 -7.99 8.61 -14.16
N ASN A 301 -8.00 8.30 -12.85
CA ASN A 301 -9.23 8.34 -12.06
C ASN A 301 -9.91 9.71 -12.09
N GLU A 302 -9.12 10.79 -12.00
CA GLU A 302 -9.67 12.14 -12.16
C GLU A 302 -10.27 12.36 -13.55
N LYS A 303 -9.60 11.87 -14.61
CA LYS A 303 -10.13 11.97 -15.97
C LYS A 303 -11.45 11.22 -16.13
N ILE A 304 -11.58 10.03 -15.52
CA ILE A 304 -12.82 9.24 -15.52
C ILE A 304 -13.95 10.06 -14.88
N VAL A 305 -13.74 10.62 -13.69
CA VAL A 305 -14.76 11.43 -13.00
C VAL A 305 -15.20 12.62 -13.85
N ARG A 306 -14.25 13.30 -14.51
CA ARG A 306 -14.52 14.47 -15.35
C ARG A 306 -15.24 14.16 -16.66
N THR A 307 -15.21 12.92 -17.14
CA THR A 307 -15.98 12.55 -18.34
C THR A 307 -17.48 12.72 -18.12
N GLY A 308 -17.98 12.59 -16.89
CA GLY A 308 -19.41 12.61 -16.58
C GLY A 308 -20.20 11.46 -17.21
N HIS A 309 -19.54 10.39 -17.66
CA HIS A 309 -20.22 9.23 -18.26
C HIS A 309 -21.05 8.44 -17.24
N PHE A 310 -20.69 8.54 -15.96
CA PHE A 310 -21.39 7.97 -14.81
C PHE A 310 -21.74 9.10 -13.83
N GLU A 311 -22.86 8.96 -13.12
CA GLU A 311 -23.32 9.93 -12.12
C GLU A 311 -22.41 9.92 -10.89
N GLU A 312 -21.99 8.74 -10.44
CA GLU A 312 -20.99 8.56 -9.41
C GLU A 312 -19.92 7.55 -9.81
N VAL A 313 -18.70 7.78 -9.35
CA VAL A 313 -17.56 6.87 -9.48
C VAL A 313 -17.00 6.59 -8.10
N TYR A 314 -16.91 5.31 -7.74
CA TYR A 314 -16.34 4.86 -6.48
C TYR A 314 -15.11 4.00 -6.76
N ILE A 315 -13.96 4.44 -6.24
CA ILE A 315 -12.72 3.69 -6.29
C ILE A 315 -12.39 3.27 -4.87
N ILE A 316 -12.23 1.96 -4.65
CA ILE A 316 -11.95 1.42 -3.33
C ILE A 316 -10.50 1.77 -2.90
N PRO A 317 -10.24 2.17 -1.63
CA PRO A 317 -8.90 2.54 -1.16
C PRO A 317 -7.83 1.46 -1.41
N PRO A 318 -8.03 0.19 -1.00
CA PRO A 318 -7.19 -0.94 -1.42
C PRO A 318 -7.62 -1.47 -2.80
N ALA A 319 -7.49 -0.67 -3.86
CA ALA A 319 -7.84 -1.13 -5.21
C ALA A 319 -6.87 -2.19 -5.78
N GLU A 320 -5.63 -2.22 -5.27
CA GLU A 320 -4.71 -3.33 -5.54
C GLU A 320 -5.11 -4.60 -4.79
N ASP A 321 -4.39 -5.70 -5.02
CA ASP A 321 -4.78 -7.03 -4.56
C ASP A 321 -5.12 -7.11 -3.06
N SER A 322 -4.59 -6.26 -2.19
CA SER A 322 -5.00 -6.24 -0.78
C SER A 322 -6.51 -6.06 -0.54
N GLY A 323 -7.25 -5.53 -1.51
CA GLY A 323 -8.71 -5.43 -1.45
C GLY A 323 -9.44 -6.75 -1.72
N THR A 324 -8.81 -7.76 -2.32
CA THR A 324 -9.51 -9.00 -2.71
C THR A 324 -9.84 -9.88 -1.52
N ALA A 325 -9.11 -9.78 -0.39
CA ALA A 325 -9.51 -10.43 0.85
C ALA A 325 -10.87 -9.92 1.36
N LEU A 326 -11.11 -8.60 1.27
CA LEU A 326 -12.40 -8.00 1.60
C LEU A 326 -13.50 -8.49 0.65
N GLY A 327 -13.24 -8.51 -0.66
CA GLY A 327 -14.20 -9.01 -1.64
C GLY A 327 -14.52 -10.49 -1.51
N ALA A 328 -13.53 -11.32 -1.19
CA ALA A 328 -13.74 -12.74 -0.89
C ALA A 328 -14.63 -12.92 0.34
N ALA A 329 -14.40 -12.15 1.42
CA ALA A 329 -15.26 -12.17 2.60
C ALA A 329 -16.70 -11.74 2.28
N MET A 330 -16.88 -10.70 1.46
CA MET A 330 -18.21 -10.23 1.03
C MET A 330 -18.96 -11.28 0.22
N ILE A 331 -18.29 -11.93 -0.74
CA ILE A 331 -18.88 -13.05 -1.50
C ILE A 331 -19.25 -14.19 -0.56
N GLY A 332 -18.40 -14.50 0.43
CA GLY A 332 -18.69 -15.49 1.45
C GLY A 332 -19.93 -15.16 2.26
N LEU A 333 -20.07 -13.90 2.70
CA LEU A 333 -21.27 -13.41 3.39
C LEU A 333 -22.51 -13.55 2.50
N TRP A 334 -22.46 -13.09 1.25
CA TRP A 334 -23.57 -13.21 0.29
C TRP A 334 -23.93 -14.66 0.01
N HIS A 335 -22.93 -15.55 -0.05
CA HIS A 335 -23.15 -16.97 -0.24
C HIS A 335 -23.98 -17.57 0.91
N LEU A 336 -23.66 -17.23 2.16
CA LEU A 336 -24.33 -17.76 3.36
C LEU A 336 -25.68 -17.11 3.66
N THR A 337 -25.79 -15.79 3.50
CA THR A 337 -26.94 -15.02 4.00
C THR A 337 -27.94 -14.65 2.91
N LYS A 338 -27.49 -14.57 1.66
CA LYS A 338 -28.25 -13.98 0.54
C LYS A 338 -28.64 -12.50 0.75
N GLU A 339 -27.91 -11.78 1.61
CA GLU A 339 -28.17 -10.38 1.94
C GLU A 339 -27.02 -9.49 1.47
N HIS A 340 -27.34 -8.36 0.84
CA HIS A 340 -26.38 -7.31 0.47
C HIS A 340 -26.45 -6.14 1.45
N SER A 341 -25.31 -5.54 1.76
CA SER A 341 -25.24 -4.35 2.61
C SER A 341 -25.03 -3.12 1.75
N THR A 342 -25.86 -2.10 1.95
CA THR A 342 -25.72 -0.78 1.30
C THR A 342 -24.87 0.19 2.13
N LYS A 343 -24.12 -0.31 3.12
CA LYS A 343 -23.22 0.52 3.93
C LYS A 343 -21.96 0.84 3.13
N ARG A 344 -21.82 2.10 2.71
CA ARG A 344 -20.61 2.61 2.07
C ARG A 344 -19.42 2.63 3.04
N LEU A 345 -18.26 2.18 2.57
CA LEU A 345 -16.99 2.40 3.23
C LEU A 345 -16.55 3.85 2.99
N THR A 346 -16.72 4.71 3.99
CA THR A 346 -16.32 6.12 3.94
C THR A 346 -14.93 6.37 4.54
N ARG A 347 -14.39 5.38 5.26
CA ARG A 347 -13.08 5.39 5.91
C ARG A 347 -12.49 3.98 5.85
N ASP A 348 -11.20 3.87 5.57
CA ASP A 348 -10.46 2.61 5.43
C ASP A 348 -9.68 2.20 6.71
N ALA A 349 -10.01 2.80 7.85
CA ALA A 349 -9.42 2.49 9.15
C ALA A 349 -9.95 1.14 9.67
N LEU A 350 -9.42 0.06 9.11
CA LEU A 350 -9.90 -1.32 9.28
C LEU A 350 -8.95 -2.18 10.13
N GLY A 351 -7.77 -1.69 10.51
CA GLY A 351 -6.91 -2.40 11.46
C GLY A 351 -7.48 -2.48 12.89
N LYS A 352 -6.66 -2.90 13.85
CA LYS A 352 -6.99 -2.94 15.27
C LYS A 352 -6.63 -1.62 15.96
N GLU A 353 -7.25 -1.40 17.11
CA GLU A 353 -6.84 -0.36 18.06
C GLU A 353 -5.83 -0.93 19.05
N TYR A 354 -4.92 -0.08 19.53
CA TYR A 354 -3.92 -0.45 20.51
C TYR A 354 -4.26 0.18 21.86
N SER A 355 -4.18 -0.61 22.92
CA SER A 355 -4.45 -0.16 24.28
C SER A 355 -3.38 0.80 24.81
N GLU A 356 -3.72 1.61 25.81
CA GLU A 356 -2.75 2.46 26.53
C GLU A 356 -1.58 1.64 27.11
N CYS A 357 -1.84 0.39 27.51
CA CYS A 357 -0.82 -0.53 28.00
C CYS A 357 0.17 -0.93 26.89
N GLU A 358 -0.31 -1.30 25.71
CA GLU A 358 0.54 -1.60 24.54
C GLU A 358 1.36 -0.38 24.11
N ILE A 359 0.76 0.81 24.14
CA ILE A 359 1.44 2.07 23.81
C ILE A 359 2.52 2.38 24.84
N GLY A 360 2.18 2.35 26.14
CA GLY A 360 3.11 2.59 27.23
C GLY A 360 4.29 1.61 27.22
N GLY A 361 4.01 0.33 27.02
CA GLY A 361 5.05 -0.72 26.92
C GLY A 361 6.01 -0.49 25.75
N ALA A 362 5.51 -0.05 24.58
CA ALA A 362 6.35 0.27 23.43
C ALA A 362 7.28 1.47 23.69
N ILE A 363 6.81 2.49 24.42
CA ILE A 363 7.60 3.67 24.79
C ILE A 363 8.64 3.28 25.85
N GLU A 364 8.26 2.50 26.86
CA GLU A 364 9.14 2.03 27.93
C GLU A 364 10.27 1.14 27.40
N GLU A 365 9.97 0.28 26.41
CA GLU A 365 10.98 -0.54 25.73
C GLU A 365 12.09 0.33 25.13
N ALA A 366 11.74 1.48 24.55
CA ALA A 366 12.66 2.42 23.93
C ALA A 366 13.31 3.40 24.93
N ALA A 367 12.86 3.47 26.18
CA ALA A 367 13.47 4.35 27.18
C ALA A 367 14.93 3.91 27.46
N PRO A 368 15.88 4.82 27.74
CA PRO A 368 15.74 6.27 27.82
C PRO A 368 15.99 6.98 26.49
N LEU A 369 15.95 6.28 25.34
CA LEU A 369 16.24 6.88 24.02
C LEU A 369 15.14 7.85 23.57
N VAL A 370 13.94 7.70 24.13
CA VAL A 370 12.79 8.57 23.91
C VAL A 370 12.31 9.15 25.24
N GLN A 371 11.58 10.25 25.15
CA GLN A 371 10.90 10.89 26.27
C GLN A 371 9.48 11.26 25.89
N ILE A 372 8.58 11.29 26.88
CA ILE A 372 7.23 11.82 26.70
C ILE A 372 7.29 13.33 26.94
N ALA A 373 6.87 14.11 25.96
CA ALA A 373 6.73 15.54 26.11
C ALA A 373 5.45 15.84 26.89
N GLY A 374 5.57 16.51 28.04
CA GLY A 374 4.41 16.91 28.84
C GLY A 374 3.60 17.98 28.12
N SER A 375 2.36 17.66 27.76
CA SER A 375 1.39 18.65 27.25
C SER A 375 0.00 18.36 27.79
N SER A 376 -0.66 19.40 28.30
CA SER A 376 -2.09 19.33 28.63
C SER A 376 -2.98 19.38 27.38
N SER A 377 -2.40 19.67 26.21
CA SER A 377 -3.09 19.82 24.93
C SER A 377 -2.24 19.24 23.80
N PRO A 378 -2.29 17.91 23.56
CA PRO A 378 -1.40 17.23 22.61
C PRO A 378 -1.54 17.73 21.17
N LEU A 379 -2.76 18.02 20.71
CA LEU A 379 -2.99 18.50 19.34
C LEU A 379 -2.38 19.89 19.10
N GLU A 380 -2.51 20.80 20.06
CA GLU A 380 -1.89 22.13 19.98
C GLU A 380 -0.36 22.03 19.93
N ALA A 381 0.23 21.12 20.71
CA ALA A 381 1.68 20.88 20.65
C ALA A 381 2.11 20.33 19.28
N VAL A 382 1.31 19.44 18.66
CA VAL A 382 1.56 18.97 17.29
C VAL A 382 1.47 20.13 16.28
N VAL A 383 0.43 20.97 16.37
CA VAL A 383 0.29 22.15 15.48
C VAL A 383 1.47 23.11 15.65
N GLU A 384 1.94 23.32 16.88
CA GLU A 384 3.14 24.13 17.14
C GLU A 384 4.39 23.53 16.50
N HIS A 385 4.61 22.22 16.64
CA HIS A 385 5.72 21.53 15.99
C HIS A 385 5.66 21.66 14.46
N LEU A 386 4.49 21.44 13.85
CA LEU A 386 4.30 21.61 12.42
C LEU A 386 4.63 23.04 11.98
N CYS A 387 4.10 24.06 12.68
CA CYS A 387 4.36 25.47 12.38
C CYS A 387 5.84 25.85 12.53
N ASN A 388 6.58 25.15 13.39
CA ASN A 388 8.03 25.30 13.56
C ASN A 388 8.86 24.50 12.53
N GLY A 389 8.20 23.92 11.53
CA GLY A 389 8.84 23.17 10.45
C GLY A 389 9.36 21.80 10.85
N LYS A 390 8.86 21.24 11.96
CA LYS A 390 9.13 19.85 12.35
C LYS A 390 8.25 18.89 11.55
N SER A 391 8.78 17.69 11.34
CA SER A 391 8.10 16.53 10.80
C SER A 391 7.56 15.65 11.94
N VAL A 392 6.27 15.37 11.91
CA VAL A 392 5.58 14.66 12.99
C VAL A 392 5.04 13.33 12.50
N GLY A 393 5.46 12.24 13.13
CA GLY A 393 4.79 10.94 12.98
C GLY A 393 3.43 10.97 13.68
N TRP A 394 2.36 10.59 12.99
CA TRP A 394 0.98 10.59 13.46
C TRP A 394 0.44 9.17 13.49
N PHE A 395 0.16 8.68 14.69
CA PHE A 395 -0.41 7.36 14.94
C PHE A 395 -1.70 7.52 15.74
N ALA A 396 -2.86 7.26 15.12
CA ALA A 396 -4.16 7.37 15.77
C ALA A 396 -5.15 6.32 15.24
N GLY A 397 -5.99 5.78 16.12
CA GLY A 397 -7.05 4.83 15.84
C GLY A 397 -6.58 3.56 15.11
N LYS A 398 -7.55 2.90 14.47
CA LYS A 398 -7.34 1.77 13.55
C LYS A 398 -6.53 2.20 12.33
N SER A 399 -5.62 1.33 11.85
CA SER A 399 -4.81 1.59 10.66
C SER A 399 -5.59 1.45 9.35
N GLU A 400 -5.09 2.11 8.31
CA GLU A 400 -5.61 2.07 6.94
C GLU A 400 -5.36 0.71 6.26
N LEU A 401 -6.32 0.24 5.45
CA LEU A 401 -6.12 -0.86 4.51
C LEU A 401 -5.73 -0.34 3.11
N GLY A 402 -4.61 -0.82 2.58
CA GLY A 402 -4.10 -0.44 1.27
C GLY A 402 -2.87 0.47 1.33
N PRO A 403 -2.43 1.02 0.19
CA PRO A 403 -1.08 1.58 0.05
C PRO A 403 -0.93 3.05 0.49
N ARG A 404 -2.00 3.69 1.00
CA ARG A 404 -2.02 5.12 1.35
C ARG A 404 -2.17 5.28 2.86
N ALA A 405 -1.48 6.26 3.43
CA ALA A 405 -1.82 6.76 4.75
C ALA A 405 -2.80 7.91 4.60
N LEU A 406 -3.89 7.85 5.36
CA LEU A 406 -5.06 8.71 5.27
C LEU A 406 -5.39 9.31 6.64
N GLY A 407 -4.35 9.60 7.43
CA GLY A 407 -4.49 10.24 8.74
C GLY A 407 -4.61 9.29 9.92
N GLN A 408 -4.24 8.01 9.78
CA GLN A 408 -4.13 7.06 10.90
C GLN A 408 -2.69 6.65 11.16
N ARG A 409 -1.91 6.40 10.10
CA ARG A 409 -0.46 6.08 10.17
C ARG A 409 0.32 6.99 9.21
N SER A 410 0.41 8.27 9.57
CA SER A 410 0.88 9.34 8.67
C SER A 410 2.16 10.02 9.15
N ILE A 411 2.90 10.65 8.26
CA ILE A 411 3.90 11.68 8.59
C ILE A 411 3.37 13.01 8.08
N LEU A 412 3.34 13.99 8.97
CA LEU A 412 2.76 15.29 8.76
C LEU A 412 3.84 16.37 8.73
N CYS A 413 3.70 17.31 7.79
CA CYS A 413 4.54 18.50 7.70
C CYS A 413 3.68 19.73 7.37
N ASP A 414 4.19 20.91 7.71
CA ASP A 414 3.60 22.18 7.27
C ASP A 414 3.83 22.37 5.76
N PRO A 415 2.76 22.42 4.93
CA PRO A 415 2.91 22.48 3.49
C PRO A 415 3.33 23.86 2.96
N ARG A 416 3.29 24.89 3.81
CA ARG A 416 3.66 26.27 3.46
C ARG A 416 5.17 26.46 3.31
N ILE A 417 5.96 25.55 3.89
CA ILE A 417 7.42 25.58 3.86
C ILE A 417 7.90 24.88 2.58
N ALA A 418 8.48 25.63 1.65
CA ALA A 418 8.93 25.10 0.36
C ALA A 418 9.93 23.94 0.51
N GLU A 419 10.84 24.02 1.47
CA GLU A 419 11.87 23.01 1.71
C GLU A 419 11.35 21.77 2.44
N ALA A 420 10.08 21.74 2.88
CA ALA A 420 9.55 20.60 3.63
C ALA A 420 9.59 19.30 2.80
N LYS A 421 9.28 19.39 1.50
CA LYS A 421 9.38 18.25 0.57
C LYS A 421 10.80 17.70 0.50
N ASP A 422 11.79 18.58 0.31
CA ASP A 422 13.19 18.19 0.15
C ASP A 422 13.79 17.67 1.44
N ARG A 423 13.46 18.30 2.58
CA ARG A 423 13.86 17.82 3.91
C ARG A 423 13.31 16.43 4.15
N LEU A 424 12.02 16.20 3.88
CA LEU A 424 11.37 14.91 4.13
C LEU A 424 11.92 13.81 3.22
N ASN A 425 12.14 14.11 1.93
CA ASN A 425 12.77 13.18 0.99
C ASN A 425 14.21 12.83 1.39
N ARG A 426 14.99 13.79 1.92
CA ARG A 426 16.40 13.58 2.31
C ARG A 426 16.58 12.89 3.66
N SER A 427 15.78 13.25 4.65
CA SER A 427 16.04 12.90 6.05
C SER A 427 15.15 11.79 6.60
N VAL A 428 14.01 11.50 5.95
CA VAL A 428 13.06 10.50 6.44
C VAL A 428 12.74 9.45 5.38
N LYS A 429 12.41 9.89 4.16
CA LYS A 429 11.98 8.99 3.09
C LYS A 429 13.10 8.43 2.24
N TYR A 430 14.27 9.07 2.27
CA TYR A 430 15.48 8.70 1.52
C TYR A 430 15.22 8.38 0.03
N ARG A 431 14.31 9.12 -0.60
CA ARG A 431 13.80 8.80 -1.95
C ARG A 431 14.02 9.93 -2.96
N GLU A 432 13.74 9.64 -4.22
CA GLU A 432 13.97 10.49 -5.37
C GLU A 432 13.18 11.82 -5.28
N PRO A 433 13.75 12.97 -5.70
CA PRO A 433 13.17 14.30 -5.49
C PRO A 433 11.87 14.54 -6.27
N PHE A 434 11.67 13.82 -7.38
CA PHE A 434 10.47 13.96 -8.21
C PHE A 434 9.20 13.40 -7.52
N ARG A 435 9.33 12.58 -6.46
CA ARG A 435 8.18 11.96 -5.81
C ARG A 435 7.31 12.99 -5.10
N PRO A 436 6.01 13.09 -5.44
CA PRO A 436 5.12 14.05 -4.80
C PRO A 436 4.71 13.63 -3.39
N PHE A 437 4.19 14.60 -2.64
CA PHE A 437 3.45 14.42 -1.39
C PHE A 437 2.01 14.90 -1.57
N ALA A 438 1.11 14.45 -0.70
CA ALA A 438 -0.32 14.67 -0.87
C ALA A 438 -0.83 15.79 0.05
N PRO A 439 -1.69 16.69 -0.45
CA PRO A 439 -2.46 17.60 0.39
C PRO A 439 -3.63 16.88 1.06
N ALA A 440 -3.69 16.89 2.39
CA ALA A 440 -4.90 16.58 3.16
C ALA A 440 -5.62 17.89 3.50
N ILE A 441 -6.87 18.04 3.05
CA ILE A 441 -7.64 19.28 3.12
C ILE A 441 -8.99 19.07 3.81
N LEU A 442 -9.40 20.02 4.64
CA LEU A 442 -10.77 20.11 5.17
C LEU A 442 -11.76 20.17 4.01
N ARG A 443 -12.72 19.24 3.96
CA ARG A 443 -13.61 19.05 2.81
C ARG A 443 -14.34 20.35 2.40
N GLU A 444 -14.75 21.15 3.37
CA GLU A 444 -15.47 22.41 3.17
C GLU A 444 -14.66 23.48 2.40
N PHE A 445 -13.34 23.34 2.30
CA PHE A 445 -12.46 24.28 1.58
C PHE A 445 -12.01 23.79 0.20
N VAL A 446 -12.40 22.59 -0.24
CA VAL A 446 -11.92 22.01 -1.50
C VAL A 446 -12.18 22.92 -2.69
N ASP A 447 -13.41 23.40 -2.86
CA ASP A 447 -13.83 24.18 -4.03
C ASP A 447 -13.15 25.57 -4.08
N GLU A 448 -12.71 26.08 -2.92
CA GLU A 448 -11.93 27.31 -2.81
C GLU A 448 -10.45 27.11 -3.19
N TRP A 449 -9.93 25.89 -3.05
CA TRP A 449 -8.51 25.59 -3.27
C TRP A 449 -8.22 24.89 -4.59
N PHE A 450 -9.19 24.15 -5.13
CA PHE A 450 -9.05 23.31 -6.30
C PHE A 450 -10.08 23.61 -7.38
N GLU A 451 -9.70 23.36 -8.63
CA GLU A 451 -10.59 23.41 -9.79
C GLU A 451 -11.42 22.12 -9.86
N VAL A 452 -12.69 22.21 -9.50
CA VAL A 452 -13.62 21.05 -9.50
C VAL A 452 -14.59 21.05 -10.69
N ASP A 453 -14.74 22.17 -11.40
CA ASP A 453 -15.49 22.34 -12.67
C ASP A 453 -16.84 21.61 -12.78
N GLY A 454 -17.64 21.60 -11.70
CA GLY A 454 -18.95 20.95 -11.67
C GLY A 454 -18.91 19.44 -11.38
N ALA A 455 -17.73 18.83 -11.32
CA ALA A 455 -17.54 17.50 -10.75
C ALA A 455 -17.46 17.57 -9.22
N SER A 456 -17.67 16.43 -8.56
CA SER A 456 -17.47 16.34 -7.10
C SER A 456 -16.00 16.62 -6.75
N GLY A 457 -15.75 17.42 -5.71
CA GLY A 457 -14.42 17.61 -5.12
C GLY A 457 -14.00 16.51 -4.14
N GLU A 458 -14.87 15.51 -3.87
CA GLU A 458 -14.60 14.46 -2.89
C GLU A 458 -13.44 13.55 -3.32
N SER A 459 -12.47 13.35 -2.43
CA SER A 459 -11.37 12.42 -2.62
C SER A 459 -10.85 11.92 -1.27
N PRO A 460 -11.62 11.12 -0.52
CA PRO A 460 -11.22 10.71 0.83
C PRO A 460 -9.98 9.80 0.87
N PHE A 461 -9.63 9.17 -0.26
CA PHE A 461 -8.65 8.07 -0.31
C PHE A 461 -7.35 8.39 -1.05
N MET A 462 -7.07 9.64 -1.40
CA MET A 462 -5.92 10.00 -2.25
C MET A 462 -5.87 9.26 -3.59
N LEU A 463 -7.05 9.00 -4.17
CA LEU A 463 -7.21 8.29 -5.44
C LEU A 463 -7.57 9.22 -6.60
N ARG A 464 -7.54 10.53 -6.40
CA ARG A 464 -7.72 11.55 -7.44
C ARG A 464 -6.64 12.62 -7.35
N VAL A 465 -6.32 13.22 -8.49
CA VAL A 465 -5.49 14.43 -8.56
C VAL A 465 -6.38 15.61 -8.93
N LEU A 466 -6.31 16.70 -8.18
CA LEU A 466 -7.04 17.93 -8.51
C LEU A 466 -6.05 19.04 -8.83
N ARG A 467 -6.41 19.92 -9.75
CA ARG A 467 -5.62 21.10 -10.07
C ARG A 467 -5.84 22.19 -9.01
N PHE A 468 -4.76 22.73 -8.46
CA PHE A 468 -4.86 23.88 -7.57
C PHE A 468 -5.32 25.10 -8.36
N ARG A 469 -6.16 25.94 -7.75
CA ARG A 469 -6.40 27.29 -8.27
C ARG A 469 -5.09 28.07 -8.27
N HIS A 470 -4.87 28.87 -9.31
CA HIS A 470 -3.60 29.52 -9.59
C HIS A 470 -3.08 30.36 -8.40
N GLU A 471 -3.97 31.08 -7.72
CA GLU A 471 -3.67 31.93 -6.57
C GLU A 471 -3.39 31.18 -5.26
N LYS A 472 -3.69 29.87 -5.21
CA LYS A 472 -3.58 29.04 -4.00
C LYS A 472 -2.31 28.20 -3.99
N ALA A 473 -1.82 27.78 -5.15
CA ALA A 473 -0.68 26.86 -5.28
C ALA A 473 0.59 27.38 -4.57
N SER A 474 0.90 28.66 -4.70
CA SER A 474 2.10 29.26 -4.08
C SER A 474 2.05 29.33 -2.54
N ILE A 475 0.88 29.14 -1.93
CA ILE A 475 0.70 29.15 -0.48
C ILE A 475 1.15 27.83 0.14
N VAL A 476 1.09 26.72 -0.61
CA VAL A 476 1.36 25.35 -0.13
C VAL A 476 2.34 24.59 -1.03
N PRO A 477 3.51 25.16 -1.35
CA PRO A 477 4.41 24.63 -2.38
C PRO A 477 4.87 23.19 -2.14
N ALA A 478 4.90 22.70 -0.89
CA ALA A 478 5.39 21.36 -0.58
C ALA A 478 4.48 20.22 -1.06
N VAL A 479 3.22 20.51 -1.41
CA VAL A 479 2.20 19.53 -1.85
C VAL A 479 1.69 19.79 -3.27
N VAL A 480 2.25 20.77 -3.96
CA VAL A 480 1.97 21.04 -5.37
C VAL A 480 2.90 20.22 -6.24
N HIS A 481 2.33 19.49 -7.20
CA HIS A 481 3.05 18.74 -8.21
C HIS A 481 3.62 19.66 -9.30
N GLU A 482 4.54 19.13 -10.11
CA GLU A 482 5.17 19.86 -11.22
C GLU A 482 4.16 20.46 -12.20
N ASP A 483 3.03 19.79 -12.43
CA ASP A 483 1.97 20.20 -13.36
C ASP A 483 0.86 21.07 -12.71
N GLY A 484 1.10 21.55 -11.48
CA GLY A 484 0.16 22.36 -10.71
C GLY A 484 -0.99 21.58 -10.07
N THR A 485 -0.95 20.24 -10.09
CA THR A 485 -1.94 19.39 -9.42
C THR A 485 -1.52 19.00 -8.00
N GLY A 486 -2.43 18.40 -7.24
CA GLY A 486 -2.13 17.73 -5.97
C GLY A 486 -2.98 16.47 -5.85
N ARG A 487 -2.42 15.40 -5.28
CA ARG A 487 -3.18 14.16 -5.00
C ARG A 487 -3.97 14.30 -3.69
N VAL A 488 -5.21 14.73 -3.80
CA VAL A 488 -5.98 15.26 -2.67
C VAL A 488 -6.52 14.16 -1.75
N GLN A 489 -6.45 14.40 -0.45
CA GLN A 489 -7.27 13.73 0.56
C GLN A 489 -8.29 14.72 1.12
N THR A 490 -9.59 14.46 0.93
CA THR A 490 -10.65 15.21 1.65
C THR A 490 -10.81 14.67 3.06
N VAL A 491 -10.91 15.58 4.02
CA VAL A 491 -10.97 15.26 5.45
C VAL A 491 -12.28 15.79 6.03
N THR A 492 -13.06 14.91 6.64
CA THR A 492 -14.31 15.25 7.34
C THR A 492 -14.23 14.80 8.80
N ARG A 493 -15.06 15.40 9.67
CA ARG A 493 -15.08 15.00 11.09
C ARG A 493 -15.52 13.54 11.24
N GLU A 494 -16.51 13.13 10.45
CA GLU A 494 -17.11 11.79 10.46
C GLU A 494 -16.10 10.72 10.03
N ALA A 495 -15.31 10.98 8.97
CA ALA A 495 -14.36 10.02 8.45
C ALA A 495 -13.02 10.04 9.19
N ASN A 496 -12.59 11.16 9.78
CA ASN A 496 -11.20 11.30 10.24
C ASN A 496 -11.03 11.64 11.74
N GLY A 497 -12.10 12.00 12.46
CA GLY A 497 -12.06 12.21 13.92
C GLY A 497 -10.93 13.16 14.36
N LYS A 498 -10.00 12.65 15.19
CA LYS A 498 -8.85 13.42 15.71
C LYS A 498 -8.00 14.08 14.60
N PHE A 499 -7.90 13.46 13.42
CA PHE A 499 -7.14 14.03 12.31
C PHE A 499 -7.83 15.26 11.69
N TYR A 500 -9.17 15.27 11.64
CA TYR A 500 -9.94 16.47 11.29
C TYR A 500 -9.75 17.58 12.33
N ASP A 501 -9.72 17.22 13.62
CA ASP A 501 -9.53 18.18 14.71
C ASP A 501 -8.14 18.82 14.67
N LEU A 502 -7.09 18.04 14.40
CA LEU A 502 -5.74 18.55 14.15
C LEU A 502 -5.73 19.53 12.97
N LEU A 503 -6.31 19.14 11.84
CA LEU A 503 -6.32 19.96 10.63
C LEU A 503 -7.11 21.26 10.82
N THR A 504 -8.20 21.20 11.60
CA THR A 504 -9.00 22.37 12.00
C THR A 504 -8.20 23.32 12.89
N LEU A 505 -7.44 22.79 13.87
CA LEU A 505 -6.57 23.61 14.72
C LEU A 505 -5.44 24.24 13.91
N PHE A 506 -4.84 23.48 13.00
CA PHE A 506 -3.83 23.99 12.08
C PHE A 506 -4.39 25.12 11.20
N TYR A 507 -5.59 24.96 10.64
CA TYR A 507 -6.28 25.99 9.87
C TYR A 507 -6.51 27.26 10.70
N ARG A 508 -7.05 27.14 11.92
CA ARG A 508 -7.26 28.28 12.82
C ARG A 508 -5.96 29.03 13.13
N ARG A 509 -4.84 28.30 13.22
CA ARG A 509 -3.52 28.88 13.54
C ARG A 509 -2.86 29.55 12.33
N THR A 510 -3.08 29.03 11.13
CA THR A 510 -2.28 29.37 9.94
C THR A 510 -3.05 30.05 8.81
N GLY A 511 -4.39 29.97 8.82
CA GLY A 511 -5.25 30.33 7.70
C GLY A 511 -5.20 29.35 6.53
N VAL A 512 -4.49 28.21 6.64
CA VAL A 512 -4.34 27.21 5.58
C VAL A 512 -5.04 25.91 5.98
N PRO A 513 -6.07 25.45 5.23
CA PRO A 513 -6.86 24.26 5.57
C PRO A 513 -6.21 22.95 5.09
N ILE A 514 -4.92 22.98 4.77
CA ILE A 514 -4.15 21.89 4.16
C ILE A 514 -2.98 21.52 5.06
N ILE A 515 -2.74 20.22 5.26
CA ILE A 515 -1.50 19.66 5.81
C ILE A 515 -0.88 18.71 4.77
N LEU A 516 0.45 18.66 4.71
CA LEU A 516 1.15 17.63 3.95
C LEU A 516 0.98 16.30 4.66
N ASN A 517 0.41 15.31 3.98
CA ASN A 517 0.27 13.94 4.46
C ASN A 517 1.07 12.96 3.59
N THR A 518 1.84 12.08 4.24
CA THR A 518 2.51 10.94 3.61
C THR A 518 2.51 9.73 4.52
N SER A 519 2.85 8.55 3.99
CA SER A 519 2.89 7.31 4.75
C SER A 519 3.81 7.38 5.97
N PHE A 520 3.47 6.75 7.10
CA PHE A 520 4.41 6.64 8.23
C PHE A 520 5.32 5.42 8.04
N ASN A 521 6.44 5.63 7.34
CA ASN A 521 7.50 4.64 7.06
C ASN A 521 8.76 5.32 6.50
N THR A 522 9.82 4.53 6.34
CA THR A 522 11.06 4.87 5.63
C THR A 522 11.11 4.15 4.27
N GLN A 523 12.19 4.36 3.50
CA GLN A 523 12.36 3.73 2.19
C GLN A 523 12.39 2.19 2.29
N GLY A 524 11.65 1.51 1.41
CA GLY A 524 11.71 0.04 1.32
C GLY A 524 11.00 -0.70 2.46
N GLU A 525 10.27 0.03 3.31
CA GLU A 525 9.47 -0.53 4.40
C GLU A 525 7.96 -0.26 4.19
N PRO A 526 7.08 -1.14 4.68
CA PRO A 526 5.63 -0.90 4.72
C PRO A 526 5.28 0.18 5.76
N ILE A 527 4.05 0.71 5.73
CA ILE A 527 3.54 1.65 6.75
C ILE A 527 3.60 0.97 8.12
N VAL A 528 3.93 1.73 9.18
CA VAL A 528 3.95 1.22 10.56
C VAL A 528 2.54 0.76 10.97
N GLU A 529 2.47 -0.35 11.70
CA GLU A 529 1.21 -0.90 12.20
C GLU A 529 1.09 -0.71 13.72
N SER A 530 2.12 -1.13 14.47
CA SER A 530 2.11 -1.11 15.93
C SER A 530 2.74 0.15 16.55
N PRO A 531 2.42 0.49 17.82
CA PRO A 531 3.10 1.56 18.55
C PRO A 531 4.62 1.36 18.59
N ARG A 532 5.05 0.11 18.74
CA ARG A 532 6.47 -0.28 18.69
C ARG A 532 7.09 0.12 17.36
N ASP A 533 6.42 -0.12 16.24
CA ASP A 533 6.93 0.29 14.92
C ASP A 533 6.99 1.81 14.76
N ALA A 534 6.02 2.55 15.30
CA ALA A 534 6.04 4.01 15.27
C ALA A 534 7.22 4.60 16.07
N VAL A 535 7.47 4.10 17.29
CA VAL A 535 8.60 4.54 18.13
C VAL A 535 9.94 4.21 17.47
N TRP A 536 10.09 3.01 16.92
CA TRP A 536 11.33 2.64 16.24
C TRP A 536 11.49 3.37 14.90
N CYS A 537 10.40 3.68 14.18
CA CYS A 537 10.49 4.52 12.99
C CYS A 537 10.96 5.94 13.35
N LEU A 538 10.50 6.50 14.48
CA LEU A 538 11.02 7.77 15.01
C LEU A 538 12.55 7.70 15.23
N LEU A 539 13.03 6.69 15.94
CA LEU A 539 14.46 6.54 16.24
C LEU A 539 15.29 6.32 14.97
N MET A 540 14.84 5.45 14.07
CA MET A 540 15.60 5.04 12.88
C MET A 540 15.51 6.00 11.68
N SER A 541 14.88 7.17 11.85
CA SER A 541 14.71 8.15 10.78
C SER A 541 14.99 9.58 11.25
N GLY A 542 14.96 10.55 10.35
CA GLY A 542 15.07 11.98 10.66
C GLY A 542 13.80 12.62 11.23
N LEU A 543 12.78 11.85 11.63
CA LEU A 543 11.58 12.42 12.26
C LEU A 543 11.92 13.19 13.54
N ASP A 544 11.23 14.29 13.78
CA ASP A 544 11.47 15.15 14.95
C ASP A 544 10.75 14.60 16.20
N CYS A 545 9.50 14.16 16.04
CA CYS A 545 8.70 13.54 17.08
C CYS A 545 7.61 12.65 16.47
N CYS A 546 6.94 11.87 17.31
CA CYS A 546 5.69 11.22 16.95
C CYS A 546 4.63 11.42 18.03
N ILE A 547 3.37 11.50 17.63
CA ILE A 547 2.22 11.40 18.52
C ILE A 547 1.58 10.03 18.32
N ILE A 548 1.43 9.30 19.42
CA ILE A 548 0.79 7.98 19.47
C ILE A 548 -0.44 8.13 20.36
N GLU A 549 -1.61 8.11 19.72
CA GLU A 549 -2.87 8.56 20.29
C GLU A 549 -2.76 9.98 20.87
N ASP A 550 -2.73 10.10 22.20
CA ASP A 550 -2.65 11.37 22.91
C ASP A 550 -1.27 11.58 23.56
N THR A 551 -0.30 10.69 23.29
CA THR A 551 1.04 10.74 23.87
C THR A 551 2.05 11.26 22.85
N LEU A 552 2.59 12.46 23.11
CA LEU A 552 3.67 13.03 22.32
C LEU A 552 5.02 12.47 22.77
N VAL A 553 5.73 11.81 21.85
CA VAL A 553 7.00 11.14 22.06
C VAL A 553 8.09 11.85 21.25
N GLU A 554 9.16 12.26 21.93
CA GLU A 554 10.32 12.90 21.33
C GLU A 554 11.57 12.04 21.52
N LYS A 555 12.56 12.22 20.64
CA LYS A 555 13.91 11.71 20.89
C LYS A 555 14.48 12.36 22.14
N ALA A 556 14.98 11.56 23.07
CA ALA A 556 15.60 12.07 24.27
C ALA A 556 16.90 12.81 23.91
N PRO A 557 17.31 13.84 24.67
CA PRO A 557 18.56 14.57 24.42
C PRO A 557 19.82 13.69 24.40
N CYS A 558 19.79 12.55 25.10
CA CYS A 558 20.86 11.56 25.13
C CYS A 558 20.97 10.73 23.83
N TYR A 559 19.92 10.68 23.02
CA TYR A 559 19.92 9.98 21.74
C TYR A 559 20.46 10.88 20.62
N LYS A 560 21.45 10.39 19.86
CA LYS A 560 22.04 11.13 18.72
C LYS A 560 21.84 10.40 17.40
N SER A 561 22.15 9.12 17.33
CA SER A 561 22.04 8.31 16.11
C SER A 561 21.71 6.85 16.44
N PRO A 562 21.04 6.12 15.51
CA PRO A 562 20.97 4.66 15.58
C PRO A 562 22.34 3.99 15.70
N LEU A 563 23.40 4.63 15.19
CA LEU A 563 24.75 4.08 15.26
C LEU A 563 25.37 4.11 16.65
N ASP A 564 24.81 4.88 17.58
CA ASP A 564 25.30 4.92 18.97
C ASP A 564 24.68 3.80 19.82
N LEU A 565 23.79 2.99 19.23
CA LEU A 565 23.16 1.84 19.88
C LEU A 565 24.00 0.59 19.64
N ILE A 566 23.92 -0.37 20.58
CA ILE A 566 24.55 -1.68 20.45
C ILE A 566 23.52 -2.62 19.80
N PRO A 567 23.63 -2.93 18.50
CA PRO A 567 22.78 -3.93 17.88
C PRO A 567 23.02 -5.30 18.52
N VAL A 568 21.95 -6.03 18.82
CA VAL A 568 22.00 -7.37 19.42
C VAL A 568 21.13 -8.32 18.62
N ARG A 569 21.73 -9.41 18.15
CA ARG A 569 21.02 -10.48 17.47
C ARG A 569 20.02 -11.14 18.42
N CYS A 570 18.77 -11.29 17.98
CA CYS A 570 17.77 -12.02 18.76
C CYS A 570 18.14 -13.51 18.86
N GLN A 571 17.92 -14.15 20.01
CA GLN A 571 18.18 -15.59 20.19
C GLN A 571 17.04 -16.44 19.58
N GLY A 572 17.32 -17.70 19.24
CA GLY A 572 16.33 -18.61 18.62
C GLY A 572 16.25 -18.53 17.09
N LEU A 573 16.99 -17.61 16.47
CA LEU A 573 17.04 -17.43 15.02
C LEU A 573 17.91 -18.52 14.36
N ARG A 574 17.29 -19.40 13.56
CA ARG A 574 18.03 -20.32 12.68
C ARG A 574 18.11 -19.71 11.28
N VAL A 575 19.30 -19.23 10.89
CA VAL A 575 19.58 -18.86 9.50
C VAL A 575 20.04 -20.14 8.80
N ILE A 576 19.26 -20.65 7.86
CA ILE A 576 19.65 -21.82 7.07
C ILE A 576 20.17 -21.33 5.72
N SER A 577 21.43 -21.60 5.44
CA SER A 577 22.05 -21.43 4.12
C SER A 577 22.09 -22.79 3.41
N ALA A 578 21.44 -22.94 2.26
CA ALA A 578 21.54 -24.15 1.44
C ALA A 578 22.42 -23.88 0.21
N SER A 579 23.46 -24.70 0.01
CA SER A 579 24.44 -24.58 -1.07
C SER A 579 23.95 -25.04 -2.45
N ASN A 580 22.64 -25.24 -2.66
CA ASN A 580 22.06 -25.79 -3.89
C ASN A 580 21.09 -24.82 -4.59
N GLY A 581 21.40 -23.52 -4.62
CA GLY A 581 20.67 -22.55 -5.46
C GLY A 581 19.23 -22.23 -5.01
N ALA A 582 18.86 -22.53 -3.76
CA ALA A 582 17.55 -22.18 -3.21
C ALA A 582 17.65 -21.58 -1.80
N LYS A 583 17.33 -20.28 -1.73
CA LYS A 583 16.70 -19.48 -0.66
C LYS A 583 17.22 -19.64 0.80
N ASN A 584 17.76 -18.54 1.34
CA ASN A 584 18.04 -18.39 2.77
C ASN A 584 16.74 -18.05 3.53
N ALA A 585 16.45 -18.73 4.63
CA ALA A 585 15.30 -18.43 5.50
C ALA A 585 15.76 -18.17 6.94
N ALA A 586 15.18 -17.14 7.57
CA ALA A 586 15.34 -16.83 9.00
C ALA A 586 13.97 -16.46 9.60
N TRP A 587 13.78 -16.72 10.90
CA TRP A 587 12.45 -16.84 11.52
C TRP A 587 12.39 -16.04 12.81
N ILE A 588 11.22 -15.48 13.12
CA ILE A 588 10.81 -14.67 14.28
C ILE A 588 10.60 -13.19 13.90
N THR A 589 9.33 -12.84 13.65
CA THR A 589 8.83 -11.46 13.64
C THR A 589 8.40 -11.04 15.05
N HIS A 590 7.83 -9.84 15.21
CA HIS A 590 7.30 -9.40 16.51
C HIS A 590 6.20 -10.30 17.10
N TRP A 591 5.57 -11.15 16.29
CA TRP A 591 4.61 -12.17 16.73
C TRP A 591 5.24 -13.54 16.99
N GLY A 592 6.55 -13.70 16.82
CA GLY A 592 7.26 -14.93 17.18
C GLY A 592 7.13 -16.10 16.21
N GLU A 593 6.29 -15.99 15.18
CA GLU A 593 5.69 -17.20 14.58
C GLU A 593 5.75 -17.28 13.05
N ALA A 594 6.00 -16.19 12.31
CA ALA A 594 5.91 -16.23 10.85
C ALA A 594 7.22 -16.57 10.12
N ASP A 595 7.02 -17.19 8.96
CA ASP A 595 8.03 -17.83 8.13
C ASP A 595 8.46 -16.90 6.99
N VAL A 596 9.42 -16.02 7.25
CA VAL A 596 9.83 -15.02 6.26
C VAL A 596 10.95 -15.56 5.38
N GLU A 597 10.65 -15.73 4.10
CA GLU A 597 11.70 -15.82 3.10
C GLU A 597 12.39 -14.46 3.00
N ILE A 598 13.70 -14.42 3.26
CA ILE A 598 14.49 -13.21 3.07
C ILE A 598 14.96 -13.21 1.61
N PRO A 599 14.51 -12.26 0.79
CA PRO A 599 14.94 -12.22 -0.60
C PRO A 599 16.46 -12.07 -0.76
N PHE A 600 17.00 -12.60 -1.86
CA PHE A 600 18.43 -12.59 -2.22
C PHE A 600 19.07 -11.17 -2.20
N TYR A 601 18.29 -10.12 -2.40
CA TYR A 601 18.75 -8.72 -2.30
C TYR A 601 19.09 -8.24 -0.87
N TYR A 602 19.00 -9.12 0.14
CA TYR A 602 19.46 -8.88 1.51
C TYR A 602 20.72 -9.66 1.90
N GLU A 603 21.50 -10.20 0.96
CA GLU A 603 22.81 -10.81 1.28
C GLU A 603 23.64 -9.94 2.22
N LYS A 604 23.75 -8.63 1.94
CA LYS A 604 24.43 -7.68 2.83
C LYS A 604 23.79 -7.58 4.22
N ALA A 605 22.48 -7.72 4.33
CA ALA A 605 21.82 -7.71 5.64
C ALA A 605 22.11 -8.99 6.44
N LEU A 606 22.25 -10.14 5.77
CA LEU A 606 22.69 -11.38 6.40
C LEU A 606 24.16 -11.30 6.83
N ASP A 607 25.03 -10.72 6.00
CA ASP A 607 26.43 -10.48 6.35
C ASP A 607 26.53 -9.59 7.59
N ILE A 608 25.81 -8.47 7.61
CA ILE A 608 25.72 -7.57 8.77
C ILE A 608 25.18 -8.33 9.98
N LEU A 609 24.08 -9.06 9.85
CA LEU A 609 23.48 -9.85 10.93
C LEU A 609 24.43 -10.90 11.52
N SER A 610 25.30 -11.49 10.70
CA SER A 610 26.31 -12.46 11.13
C SER A 610 27.42 -11.85 11.98
N LYS A 611 27.67 -10.54 11.81
CA LYS A 611 28.72 -9.77 12.50
C LYS A 611 28.24 -9.12 13.79
N ILE A 612 26.92 -9.04 14.01
CA ILE A 612 26.35 -8.45 15.23
C ILE A 612 26.74 -9.30 16.44
N ASP A 613 27.51 -8.69 17.34
CA ASP A 613 28.08 -9.34 18.53
C ASP A 613 27.37 -8.96 19.85
N GLY A 614 26.56 -7.90 19.83
CA GLY A 614 25.90 -7.36 21.02
C GLY A 614 26.82 -6.68 22.01
N VAL A 615 28.02 -6.30 21.59
CA VAL A 615 29.05 -5.60 22.37
C VAL A 615 29.47 -4.30 21.68
N THR A 616 29.71 -4.35 20.37
CA THR A 616 30.15 -3.19 19.58
C THR A 616 28.95 -2.33 19.19
N ASP A 617 29.09 -1.01 19.27
CA ASP A 617 28.05 -0.09 18.80
C ASP A 617 27.95 -0.07 17.27
N GLY A 618 26.89 0.53 16.75
CA GLY A 618 26.67 0.63 15.31
C GLY A 618 27.80 1.36 14.55
N ARG A 619 28.55 2.27 15.18
CA ARG A 619 29.70 2.96 14.55
C ARG A 619 30.87 2.02 14.38
N GLY A 620 31.29 1.34 15.45
CA GLY A 620 32.37 0.37 15.40
C GLY A 620 32.04 -0.78 14.45
N MET A 621 30.77 -1.21 14.42
CA MET A 621 30.31 -2.19 13.44
C MET A 621 30.41 -1.71 12.00
N LEU A 622 29.97 -0.48 11.72
CA LEU A 622 30.07 0.11 10.39
C LEU A 622 31.53 0.18 9.90
N GLU A 623 32.45 0.57 10.78
CA GLU A 623 33.89 0.59 10.47
C GLU A 623 34.44 -0.81 10.18
N ALA A 624 34.09 -1.81 10.99
CA ALA A 624 34.49 -3.20 10.76
C ALA A 624 33.98 -3.74 9.42
N ILE A 625 32.71 -3.47 9.08
CA ILE A 625 32.11 -3.89 7.81
C ILE A 625 32.78 -3.18 6.62
N ARG A 626 33.10 -1.89 6.74
CA ARG A 626 33.81 -1.16 5.68
C ARG A 626 35.19 -1.74 5.39
N ALA A 627 35.89 -2.21 6.42
CA ALA A 627 37.21 -2.83 6.28
C ALA A 627 37.15 -4.18 5.54
N GLU A 628 36.06 -4.95 5.69
CA GLU A 628 35.93 -6.30 5.12
C GLU A 628 35.14 -6.36 3.80
N CYS A 629 34.05 -5.61 3.68
CA CYS A 629 33.03 -5.77 2.62
C CYS A 629 32.97 -4.58 1.64
N GLY A 630 33.83 -3.57 1.80
CA GLY A 630 33.87 -2.37 0.95
C GLY A 630 32.96 -1.23 1.43
N ASP A 631 32.86 -0.18 0.62
CA ASP A 631 32.26 1.09 1.05
C ASP A 631 30.72 1.02 1.14
N ILE A 632 30.21 1.00 2.38
CA ILE A 632 28.78 1.15 2.69
C ILE A 632 28.56 2.51 3.37
N SER A 633 27.57 3.27 2.92
CA SER A 633 27.21 4.55 3.52
C SER A 633 26.54 4.36 4.89
N GLU A 634 26.67 5.34 5.78
CA GLU A 634 25.97 5.35 7.07
C GLU A 634 24.45 5.22 6.90
N LEU A 635 23.90 5.90 5.89
CA LEU A 635 22.47 5.81 5.59
C LEU A 635 22.05 4.41 5.15
N ALA A 636 22.83 3.76 4.28
CA ALA A 636 22.52 2.40 3.84
C ALA A 636 22.61 1.42 5.01
N PHE A 637 23.62 1.57 5.87
CA PHE A 637 23.79 0.72 7.04
C PHE A 637 22.67 0.89 8.08
N THR A 638 22.32 2.14 8.43
CA THR A 638 21.20 2.43 9.34
C THR A 638 19.86 1.93 8.80
N SER A 639 19.63 2.04 7.49
CA SER A 639 18.46 1.45 6.82
C SER A 639 18.42 -0.07 6.97
N ILE A 640 19.55 -0.76 6.78
CA ILE A 640 19.63 -2.21 6.97
C ILE A 640 19.37 -2.60 8.44
N LEU A 641 19.94 -1.86 9.40
CA LEU A 641 19.67 -2.10 10.82
C LEU A 641 18.19 -1.94 11.15
N GLY A 642 17.55 -0.86 10.67
CA GLY A 642 16.11 -0.64 10.85
C GLY A 642 15.29 -1.79 10.31
N LYS A 643 15.67 -2.29 9.13
CA LYS A 643 15.02 -3.42 8.49
C LYS A 643 15.21 -4.73 9.24
N LEU A 644 16.43 -5.06 9.65
CA LEU A 644 16.71 -6.26 10.46
C LEU A 644 15.91 -6.22 11.77
N ARG A 645 15.79 -5.03 12.39
CA ARG A 645 14.96 -4.84 13.58
C ARG A 645 13.50 -5.09 13.28
N ARG A 646 12.99 -4.55 12.17
CA ARG A 646 11.58 -4.71 11.80
C ARG A 646 11.22 -6.15 11.49
N LEU A 647 12.16 -6.91 10.92
CA LEU A 647 12.05 -8.34 10.70
C LEU A 647 12.18 -9.16 11.99
N GLY A 648 12.43 -8.54 13.16
CA GLY A 648 12.63 -9.24 14.43
C GLY A 648 13.98 -9.93 14.59
N LEU A 649 14.88 -9.78 13.61
CA LEU A 649 16.21 -10.40 13.60
C LEU A 649 17.22 -9.67 14.50
N LEU A 650 16.93 -8.40 14.79
CA LEU A 650 17.76 -7.49 15.55
C LEU A 650 16.95 -6.81 16.65
N SER A 651 17.57 -6.66 17.81
CA SER A 651 17.17 -5.73 18.87
C SER A 651 18.31 -4.75 19.15
N PHE A 652 18.07 -3.72 19.95
CA PHE A 652 19.13 -2.83 20.39
C PHE A 652 19.25 -2.85 21.90
N ARG A 653 20.47 -2.97 22.40
CA ARG A 653 20.76 -2.72 23.81
C ARG A 653 20.90 -1.22 24.04
N LYS A 654 20.41 -0.80 25.21
CA LYS A 654 20.66 0.52 25.74
C LYS A 654 22.18 0.67 25.90
N PRO A 655 22.80 1.79 25.48
CA PRO A 655 24.16 2.08 25.85
C PRO A 655 24.26 1.96 27.38
N ALA A 656 25.28 1.26 27.88
CA ALA A 656 25.57 1.35 29.30
C ALA A 656 25.80 2.84 29.58
N PHE A 657 24.91 3.48 30.33
CA PHE A 657 25.21 4.81 30.85
C PHE A 657 26.49 4.61 31.66
N ILE A 658 27.61 5.08 31.12
CA ILE A 658 28.78 5.32 31.94
C ILE A 658 28.28 6.36 32.93
N ALA A 659 27.97 5.92 34.14
CA ALA A 659 27.77 6.80 35.27
C ALA A 659 29.11 7.53 35.43
N GLY A 660 29.20 8.69 34.79
CA GLY A 660 30.31 9.61 34.97
C GLY A 660 30.36 9.95 36.45
N HIS A 661 31.51 9.65 37.06
CA HIS A 661 31.90 10.11 38.37
C HIS A 661 31.55 11.59 38.59
N ASN A 662 30.86 11.84 39.71
CA ASN A 662 30.73 13.08 40.50
C ASN A 662 30.64 14.43 39.77
#